data_AF-B0VQV1-F1
#
_entry.id   AF-B0VQV1-F1
#
_cell.length_a   1.000
_cell.length_b   1.000
_cell.length_c   1.000
_cell.angle_alpha   90.00
_cell.angle_beta   90.00
_cell.angle_gamma   90.00
#
_symmetry.space_group_name_H-M   'P 1'
#
loop_
_entity.id
_entity.type
_entity.pdbx_description
1 polymer ?
#
loop_
_entity_poly.entity_id
_entity_poly.type
_entity_poly.pdbx_seq_one_letter_code
_entity_poly.pdbx_strand_id
1 'polypeptide(L)'
;MQEYQEKRSGLGLLGYIWNEWISTFIILILLLMTLIIGTGEMIHGQLLRIGERLYGNPATGMQYSFLRAEPEKPTCDRHPNIDAQVKEQMKANASDDFASFFGAASERDVRASLLAAQQQCEEKYQAYDKTIKYIEANPGVRTYRAIETGFFGIFKFGTENRAILLVFMVLISAITASLKYHHIGLRNPATKIDYKVYSLFMLIGNALLSFSVISQYRSVINSGVTPTYETVTIYWIWMILFVVLTLISLYQLFVSPPLKREGGNIGLALLSVPLYAYMALITGIVFTFFMDYPMGQGIYLGLLVEFSGIFLNLALFIWAGMLLTQTRVMDLFLNVLRPWNLAPETLTWLILIAAAVPTAYTGASGIFVIAAGAIIYKEVWNAGARRQYALAVSAMSGSLGVVVRPCLLVVLIAMLDSRHVTSDELFGHGIYVFWLTAFIFLGVSLLLAEEKFRVNSPKVALPGMARAFVPVIPYILITVVVLAFYKYALDTGMNEFTAPVILPLVLIAMILYDKMVMPKEAPALNIHEAIVREHEKKSPFLQTHDPHSSQFRLGFGGALRFATSETVGHIGALIILMALSASVGGLIERSEVVELLPTHLGSIYISLACIALLLAIIGMCTDPFGAVILVAATIAPVAYENGIHPIHFWMIVLVAFEFGYVTPPVALNHLLTRLSVGDDEVNAADAEAKEKYTSFYYRYERWLLPIIVLFSSLVLVTYAPLILKLFGWYK
;
A
#
# COMPACT_ATOMS: atom_id res chain seq x y z
N MET A 1 4.93 -16.50 18.02
CA MET A 1 5.93 -17.21 17.18
C MET A 1 6.67 -18.24 18.04
N GLN A 2 7.06 -19.37 17.43
CA GLN A 2 7.88 -20.47 17.98
C GLN A 2 7.25 -21.41 19.04
N GLU A 3 6.51 -22.42 18.57
CA GLU A 3 6.48 -23.76 19.17
C GLU A 3 5.83 -24.74 18.18
N TYR A 4 6.59 -25.26 17.22
CA TYR A 4 6.12 -26.37 16.38
C TYR A 4 7.31 -27.22 15.91
N GLN A 5 8.02 -27.77 16.90
CA GLN A 5 9.00 -28.83 16.74
C GLN A 5 8.39 -30.22 17.05
N GLU A 6 7.10 -30.43 16.81
CA GLU A 6 6.56 -31.80 16.84
C GLU A 6 6.57 -32.46 15.47
N LYS A 7 7.08 -33.70 15.46
CA LYS A 7 7.31 -34.62 14.34
C LYS A 7 6.22 -34.50 13.24
N ARG A 8 6.56 -33.91 12.09
CA ARG A 8 5.60 -33.67 11.00
C ARG A 8 5.61 -34.84 10.00
N SER A 9 4.59 -35.69 10.03
CA SER A 9 4.32 -36.68 8.98
C SER A 9 3.02 -36.33 8.22
N GLY A 10 2.95 -36.69 6.92
CA GLY A 10 1.75 -36.53 6.09
C GLY A 10 1.45 -35.09 5.65
N LEU A 11 0.17 -34.69 5.73
CA LEU A 11 -0.36 -33.38 5.29
C LEU A 11 0.26 -32.18 6.02
N GLY A 12 0.72 -32.36 7.27
CA GLY A 12 1.44 -31.31 8.01
C GLY A 12 2.82 -30.98 7.42
N LEU A 13 3.45 -31.96 6.77
CA LEU A 13 4.69 -31.76 6.02
C LEU A 13 4.41 -31.01 4.70
N LEU A 14 3.34 -31.36 3.99
CA LEU A 14 2.92 -30.65 2.76
C LEU A 14 2.55 -29.19 3.05
N GLY A 15 1.80 -28.93 4.13
CA GLY A 15 1.49 -27.56 4.56
C GLY A 15 2.74 -26.76 4.95
N TYR A 16 3.71 -27.39 5.60
CA TYR A 16 5.01 -26.75 5.90
C TYR A 16 5.81 -26.43 4.64
N ILE A 17 5.95 -27.40 3.73
CA ILE A 17 6.67 -27.23 2.46
C ILE A 17 6.01 -26.12 1.63
N TRP A 18 4.67 -26.10 1.59
CA TRP A 18 3.93 -25.04 0.92
C TRP A 18 4.19 -23.67 1.56
N ASN A 19 4.03 -23.57 2.89
CA ASN A 19 4.05 -22.30 3.62
C ASN A 19 5.46 -21.70 3.77
N GLU A 20 6.49 -22.50 4.03
CA GLU A 20 7.84 -21.99 4.29
C GLU A 20 8.76 -22.03 3.06
N TRP A 21 8.49 -22.94 2.12
CA TRP A 21 9.35 -23.14 0.95
C TRP A 21 8.71 -22.65 -0.34
N ILE A 22 7.61 -23.24 -0.77
CA ILE A 22 7.05 -22.98 -2.10
C ILE A 22 6.51 -21.55 -2.20
N SER A 23 5.57 -21.17 -1.34
CA SER A 23 4.93 -19.86 -1.41
C SER A 23 5.93 -18.72 -1.18
N THR A 24 6.82 -18.85 -0.19
CA THR A 24 7.85 -17.85 0.10
C THR A 24 8.80 -17.67 -1.09
N PHE A 25 9.21 -18.75 -1.75
CA PHE A 25 10.11 -18.67 -2.91
C PHE A 25 9.42 -18.07 -4.14
N ILE A 26 8.18 -18.46 -4.42
CA ILE A 26 7.39 -17.89 -5.52
C ILE A 26 7.19 -16.39 -5.32
N ILE A 27 6.77 -15.97 -4.13
CA ILE A 27 6.56 -14.55 -3.82
C ILE A 27 7.88 -13.78 -3.85
N LEU A 28 8.99 -14.37 -3.37
CA LEU A 28 10.32 -13.74 -3.49
C LEU A 28 10.67 -13.48 -4.96
N ILE A 29 10.45 -14.46 -5.85
CA ILE A 29 10.68 -14.29 -7.28
C ILE A 29 9.77 -13.20 -7.86
N LEU A 30 8.48 -13.19 -7.52
CA LEU A 30 7.55 -12.19 -8.03
C LEU A 30 7.91 -10.77 -7.55
N LEU A 31 8.30 -10.60 -6.29
CA LEU A 31 8.74 -9.31 -5.75
C LEU A 31 10.07 -8.86 -6.40
N LEU A 32 11.05 -9.76 -6.53
CA LEU A 32 12.30 -9.46 -7.23
C LEU A 32 12.07 -9.13 -8.71
N MET A 33 11.16 -9.85 -9.37
CA MET A 33 10.81 -9.56 -10.75
C MET A 33 10.11 -8.20 -10.87
N THR A 34 9.20 -7.87 -9.95
CA THR A 34 8.55 -6.55 -9.88
C THR A 34 9.59 -5.44 -9.66
N LEU A 35 10.58 -5.69 -8.80
CA LEU A 35 11.70 -4.78 -8.54
C LEU A 35 12.58 -4.57 -9.79
N ILE A 36 12.87 -5.66 -10.53
CA ILE A 36 13.63 -5.63 -11.78
C ILE A 36 12.86 -4.88 -12.86
N ILE A 37 11.54 -5.11 -13.00
CA ILE A 37 10.69 -4.40 -13.96
C ILE A 37 10.68 -2.90 -13.64
N GLY A 38 10.44 -2.53 -12.38
CA GLY A 38 10.42 -1.13 -11.96
C GLY A 38 11.76 -0.43 -12.17
N THR A 39 12.89 -1.09 -11.88
CA THR A 39 14.22 -0.55 -12.16
C THR A 39 14.52 -0.51 -13.66
N GLY A 40 14.08 -1.53 -14.40
CA GLY A 40 14.21 -1.63 -15.85
C GLY A 40 13.53 -0.49 -16.57
N GLU A 41 12.33 -0.08 -16.14
CA GLU A 41 11.64 1.09 -16.69
C GLU A 41 12.38 2.40 -16.43
N MET A 42 13.00 2.56 -15.27
CA MET A 42 13.81 3.75 -14.96
C MET A 42 15.05 3.80 -15.86
N ILE A 43 15.74 2.67 -16.02
CA ILE A 43 16.88 2.55 -16.94
C ILE A 43 16.43 2.80 -18.39
N HIS A 44 15.27 2.26 -18.78
CA HIS A 44 14.68 2.46 -20.10
C HIS A 44 14.37 3.92 -20.37
N GLY A 45 13.73 4.60 -19.42
CA GLY A 45 13.47 6.03 -19.50
C GLY A 45 14.75 6.84 -19.67
N GLN A 46 15.81 6.45 -18.97
CA GLN A 46 17.12 7.09 -19.11
C GLN A 46 17.77 6.81 -20.48
N LEU A 47 17.65 5.59 -21.01
CA LEU A 47 18.04 5.30 -22.39
C LEU A 47 17.26 6.18 -23.36
N LEU A 48 15.94 6.32 -23.22
CA LEU A 48 15.16 7.21 -24.09
C LEU A 48 15.63 8.67 -24.03
N ARG A 49 15.96 9.18 -22.84
CA ARG A 49 16.53 10.54 -22.67
C ARG A 49 17.90 10.68 -23.32
N ILE A 50 18.77 9.67 -23.19
CA ILE A 50 20.08 9.63 -23.85
C ILE A 50 19.90 9.59 -25.37
N GLY A 51 18.98 8.76 -25.88
CA GLY A 51 18.60 8.71 -27.29
C GLY A 51 18.13 10.05 -27.82
N GLU A 52 17.26 10.75 -27.09
CA GLU A 52 16.79 12.09 -27.45
C GLU A 52 17.92 13.13 -27.43
N ARG A 53 18.85 13.08 -26.46
CA ARG A 53 20.01 13.99 -26.43
C ARG A 53 21.02 13.73 -27.54
N LEU A 54 21.21 12.47 -27.93
CA LEU A 54 22.19 12.09 -28.96
C LEU A 54 21.64 12.26 -30.37
N TYR A 55 20.36 11.93 -30.58
CA TYR A 55 19.76 11.81 -31.92
C TYR A 55 18.53 12.69 -32.13
N GLY A 56 18.00 13.33 -31.09
CA GLY A 56 16.94 14.32 -31.22
C GLY A 56 17.47 15.66 -31.73
N ASN A 57 16.75 16.28 -32.67
CA ASN A 57 17.09 17.58 -33.20
C ASN A 57 15.83 18.48 -33.30
N PRO A 58 15.70 19.48 -32.41
CA PRO A 58 14.57 20.41 -32.40
C PRO A 58 14.43 21.21 -33.70
N ALA A 59 15.54 21.55 -34.38
CA ALA A 59 15.53 22.37 -35.58
C ALA A 59 14.98 21.61 -36.80
N THR A 60 15.17 20.28 -36.84
CA THR A 60 14.58 19.43 -37.88
C THR A 60 13.25 18.82 -37.45
N GLY A 61 12.80 19.04 -36.21
CA GLY A 61 11.61 18.41 -35.63
C GLY A 61 11.72 16.88 -35.52
N MET A 62 12.95 16.34 -35.54
CA MET A 62 13.19 14.90 -35.45
C MET A 62 13.37 14.52 -33.98
N GLN A 63 12.41 13.80 -33.42
CA GLN A 63 12.51 13.22 -32.08
C GLN A 63 13.00 11.77 -32.17
N TYR A 64 13.76 11.31 -31.18
CA TYR A 64 14.23 9.93 -31.11
C TYR A 64 13.05 8.95 -31.10
N SER A 65 11.90 9.33 -30.55
CA SER A 65 10.68 8.50 -30.56
C SER A 65 10.27 8.03 -31.97
N PHE A 66 10.45 8.86 -32.99
CA PHE A 66 10.17 8.49 -34.40
C PHE A 66 11.23 7.58 -35.01
N LEU A 67 12.43 7.55 -34.41
CA LEU A 67 13.58 6.76 -34.86
C LEU A 67 13.66 5.38 -34.18
N ARG A 68 12.72 5.08 -33.27
CA ARG A 68 12.64 3.81 -32.51
C ARG A 68 12.18 2.63 -33.36
N ALA A 69 11.32 2.88 -34.34
CA ALA A 69 10.89 1.88 -35.31
C ALA A 69 11.60 2.11 -36.66
N GLU A 70 11.74 1.06 -37.46
CA GLU A 70 12.06 1.27 -38.86
C GLU A 70 10.86 1.94 -39.55
N PRO A 71 11.08 3.04 -40.28
CA PRO A 71 9.99 3.66 -41.02
C PRO A 71 9.52 2.68 -42.09
N GLU A 72 8.24 2.32 -42.05
CA GLU A 72 7.60 1.51 -43.08
C GLU A 72 7.22 2.40 -44.28
N LYS A 73 7.40 1.87 -45.49
CA LYS A 73 7.05 2.61 -46.71
C LYS A 73 5.53 2.78 -46.77
N PRO A 74 4.99 4.02 -46.91
CA PRO A 74 3.56 4.24 -47.04
C PRO A 74 2.99 3.45 -48.24
N THR A 75 1.84 2.80 -48.05
CA THR A 75 1.17 1.99 -49.08
C THR A 75 0.25 2.80 -49.98
N CYS A 76 0.07 4.10 -49.70
CA CYS A 76 -0.82 4.96 -50.45
C CYS A 76 -0.17 5.42 -51.78
N ASP A 77 -1.01 5.68 -52.78
CA ASP A 77 -0.59 6.26 -54.05
C ASP A 77 -0.40 7.77 -53.90
N ARG A 78 0.74 8.28 -54.35
CA ARG A 78 1.12 9.70 -54.26
C ARG A 78 0.38 10.56 -55.29
N HIS A 79 -0.03 9.95 -56.40
CA HIS A 79 -0.73 10.63 -57.50
C HIS A 79 -1.95 9.84 -57.99
N PRO A 80 -2.98 9.66 -57.14
CA PRO A 80 -4.22 9.02 -57.55
C PRO A 80 -4.95 9.87 -58.58
N ASN A 81 -5.61 9.23 -59.55
CA ASN A 81 -6.50 9.93 -60.48
C ASN A 81 -7.82 10.28 -59.77
N ILE A 82 -7.86 11.48 -59.17
CA ILE A 82 -8.98 11.98 -58.37
C ILE A 82 -10.31 11.91 -59.14
N ASP A 83 -10.33 12.30 -60.42
CA ASP A 83 -11.59 12.37 -61.19
C ASP A 83 -12.16 10.97 -61.54
N ALA A 84 -11.29 9.97 -61.68
CA ALA A 84 -11.71 8.58 -61.87
C ALA A 84 -12.25 7.98 -60.56
N GLN A 85 -11.57 8.22 -59.43
CA GLN A 85 -11.97 7.72 -58.12
C GLN A 85 -13.24 8.39 -57.59
N VAL A 86 -13.43 9.69 -57.84
CA VAL A 86 -14.69 10.38 -57.53
C VAL A 86 -15.85 9.70 -58.27
N LYS A 87 -15.71 9.39 -59.56
CA LYS A 87 -16.76 8.71 -60.33
C LYS A 87 -17.05 7.29 -59.84
N GLU A 88 -16.02 6.56 -59.41
CA GLU A 88 -16.16 5.20 -58.90
C GLU A 88 -16.81 5.19 -57.51
N GLN A 89 -16.40 6.11 -56.63
CA GLN A 89 -16.93 6.25 -55.28
C GLN A 89 -18.35 6.84 -55.28
N MET A 90 -18.67 7.72 -56.24
CA MET A 90 -20.04 8.18 -56.50
C MET A 90 -20.96 7.04 -56.98
N LYS A 91 -20.45 6.10 -57.80
CA LYS A 91 -21.20 4.90 -58.19
C LYS A 91 -21.41 3.96 -57.00
N ALA A 92 -20.39 3.76 -56.17
CA ALA A 92 -20.49 2.94 -54.96
C ALA A 92 -21.48 3.52 -53.95
N ASN A 93 -21.44 4.83 -53.70
CA ASN A 93 -22.37 5.53 -52.81
C ASN A 93 -23.81 5.53 -53.36
N ALA A 94 -24.00 5.47 -54.68
CA ALA A 94 -25.32 5.34 -55.30
C ALA A 94 -25.87 3.90 -55.21
N SER A 95 -25.02 2.90 -54.99
CA SER A 95 -25.41 1.49 -54.81
C SER A 95 -25.53 1.05 -53.34
N ASP A 96 -25.31 1.95 -52.39
CA ASP A 96 -25.35 1.65 -50.95
C ASP A 96 -26.80 1.71 -50.43
N ASP A 97 -27.31 0.59 -49.91
CA ASP A 97 -28.69 0.44 -49.43
C ASP A 97 -29.07 1.45 -48.33
N PHE A 98 -28.07 1.99 -47.61
CA PHE A 98 -28.25 2.96 -46.52
C PHE A 98 -28.21 4.43 -46.99
N ALA A 99 -27.84 4.71 -48.25
CA ALA A 99 -27.75 6.07 -48.79
C ALA A 99 -29.11 6.80 -48.85
N SER A 100 -30.20 6.02 -48.90
CA SER A 100 -31.57 6.53 -48.86
C SER A 100 -31.97 7.12 -47.50
N PHE A 101 -31.28 6.73 -46.41
CA PHE A 101 -31.62 7.10 -45.04
C PHE A 101 -30.81 8.30 -44.52
N PHE A 102 -29.56 8.46 -44.97
CA PHE A 102 -28.63 9.51 -44.50
C PHE A 102 -28.31 10.59 -45.55
N GLY A 103 -28.74 10.42 -46.80
CA GLY A 103 -28.40 11.28 -47.93
C GLY A 103 -27.05 10.90 -48.55
N ALA A 104 -26.98 10.90 -49.89
CA ALA A 104 -25.74 10.62 -50.60
C ALA A 104 -24.75 11.80 -50.45
N ALA A 105 -23.49 11.51 -50.14
CA ALA A 105 -22.42 12.51 -50.10
C ALA A 105 -22.32 13.24 -51.45
N SER A 106 -22.21 14.57 -51.42
CA SER A 106 -22.12 15.36 -52.66
C SER A 106 -20.79 15.10 -53.38
N GLU A 107 -20.75 15.28 -54.70
CA GLU A 107 -19.52 15.14 -55.50
C GLU A 107 -18.38 16.03 -54.95
N ARG A 108 -18.72 17.19 -54.37
CA ARG A 108 -17.76 18.08 -53.71
C ARG A 108 -17.18 17.46 -52.43
N ASP A 109 -17.98 16.81 -51.61
CA ASP A 109 -17.53 16.21 -50.35
C ASP A 109 -16.65 14.98 -50.60
N VAL A 110 -17.04 14.15 -51.58
CA VAL A 110 -16.23 12.99 -52.02
C VAL A 110 -14.88 13.46 -52.57
N ARG A 111 -14.88 14.50 -53.41
CA ARG A 111 -13.64 15.09 -53.94
C ARG A 111 -12.77 15.71 -52.84
N ALA A 112 -13.37 16.40 -51.88
CA ALA A 112 -12.65 16.99 -50.74
C ALA A 112 -12.01 15.91 -49.85
N SER A 113 -12.72 14.81 -49.59
CA SER A 113 -12.20 13.66 -48.84
C SER A 113 -11.01 13.00 -49.56
N LEU A 114 -11.11 12.81 -50.88
CA LEU A 114 -10.01 12.24 -51.69
C LEU A 114 -8.79 13.15 -51.77
N LEU A 115 -8.98 14.47 -51.87
CA LEU A 115 -7.90 15.45 -51.81
C LEU A 115 -7.22 15.46 -50.42
N ALA A 116 -8.01 15.38 -49.34
CA ALA A 116 -7.48 15.27 -47.99
C ALA A 116 -6.70 13.96 -47.79
N ALA A 117 -7.19 12.85 -48.34
CA ALA A 117 -6.49 11.56 -48.32
C ALA A 117 -5.17 11.60 -49.12
N GLN A 118 -5.16 12.27 -50.28
CA GLN A 118 -3.94 12.49 -51.06
C GLN A 118 -2.93 13.35 -50.27
N GLN A 119 -3.39 14.44 -49.65
CA GLN A 119 -2.54 15.29 -48.83
C GLN A 119 -1.94 14.52 -47.63
N GLN A 120 -2.76 13.72 -46.93
CA GLN A 120 -2.29 12.87 -45.84
C GLN A 120 -1.28 11.82 -46.33
N CYS A 121 -1.45 11.32 -47.56
CA CYS A 121 -0.48 10.41 -48.17
C CYS A 121 0.86 11.11 -48.46
N GLU A 122 0.82 12.30 -49.04
CA GLU A 122 2.02 13.11 -49.33
C GLU A 122 2.79 13.44 -48.04
N GLU A 123 2.08 13.83 -46.97
CA GLU A 123 2.67 14.07 -45.65
C GLU A 123 3.37 12.82 -45.08
N LYS A 124 2.78 11.63 -45.24
CA LYS A 124 3.41 10.36 -44.83
C LYS A 124 4.68 10.07 -45.61
N TYR A 125 4.70 10.30 -46.93
CA TYR A 125 5.91 10.12 -47.74
C TYR A 125 7.00 11.14 -47.38
N GLN A 126 6.65 12.40 -47.16
CA GLN A 126 7.59 13.43 -46.73
C GLN A 126 8.21 13.09 -45.37
N ALA A 127 7.40 12.60 -44.41
CA ALA A 127 7.87 12.13 -43.12
C ALA A 127 8.81 10.92 -43.27
N TYR A 128 8.46 9.96 -44.12
CA TYR A 128 9.28 8.78 -44.43
C TYR A 128 10.64 9.17 -45.02
N ASP A 129 10.64 9.98 -46.09
CA ASP A 129 11.85 10.41 -46.81
C ASP A 129 12.79 11.20 -45.88
N LYS A 130 12.22 12.08 -45.05
CA LYS A 130 12.96 12.86 -44.05
C LYS A 130 13.58 11.97 -42.99
N THR A 131 12.86 10.96 -42.52
CA THR A 131 13.32 10.02 -41.49
C THR A 131 14.44 9.12 -42.01
N ILE A 132 14.31 8.56 -43.21
CA ILE A 132 15.35 7.74 -43.84
C ILE A 132 16.63 8.54 -44.05
N LYS A 133 16.53 9.75 -44.64
CA LYS A 133 17.71 10.63 -44.84
C LYS A 133 18.42 10.93 -43.53
N TYR A 134 17.67 11.12 -42.44
CA TYR A 134 18.25 11.37 -41.11
C TYR A 134 18.95 10.13 -40.53
N ILE A 135 18.35 8.95 -40.69
CA ILE A 135 18.94 7.68 -40.24
C ILE A 135 20.22 7.37 -41.03
N GLU A 136 20.23 7.61 -42.34
CA GLU A 136 21.41 7.41 -43.19
C GLU A 136 22.55 8.37 -42.83
N ALA A 137 22.22 9.62 -42.51
CA ALA A 137 23.20 10.60 -42.03
C ALA A 137 23.79 10.25 -40.65
N ASN A 138 23.08 9.48 -39.82
CA ASN A 138 23.48 9.13 -38.46
C ASN A 138 23.49 7.59 -38.26
N PRO A 139 24.55 6.89 -38.71
CA PRO A 139 24.61 5.42 -38.66
C PRO A 139 24.51 4.83 -37.24
N GLY A 140 24.87 5.60 -36.21
CA GLY A 140 24.75 5.20 -34.80
C GLY A 140 23.31 4.95 -34.31
N VAL A 141 22.30 5.50 -35.00
CA VAL A 141 20.88 5.35 -34.62
C VAL A 141 20.44 3.89 -34.62
N ARG A 142 20.85 3.11 -35.63
CA ARG A 142 20.44 1.69 -35.74
C ARG A 142 21.04 0.83 -34.63
N THR A 143 22.32 1.05 -34.32
CA THR A 143 23.00 0.35 -33.23
C THR A 143 22.40 0.71 -31.88
N TYR A 144 22.16 2.00 -31.63
CA TYR A 144 21.56 2.46 -30.39
C TYR A 144 20.14 1.92 -30.19
N ARG A 145 19.32 1.95 -31.26
CA ARG A 145 17.99 1.34 -31.28
C ARG A 145 18.03 -0.15 -30.93
N ALA A 146 18.97 -0.91 -31.50
CA ALA A 146 19.09 -2.33 -31.21
C ALA A 146 19.41 -2.60 -29.73
N ILE A 147 20.25 -1.76 -29.11
CA ILE A 147 20.56 -1.83 -27.68
C ILE A 147 19.32 -1.47 -26.84
N GLU A 148 18.64 -0.37 -27.15
CA GLU A 148 17.45 0.09 -26.39
C GLU A 148 16.28 -0.89 -26.50
N THR A 149 15.94 -1.32 -27.72
CA THR A 149 14.85 -2.29 -27.94
C THR A 149 15.20 -3.69 -27.43
N GLY A 150 16.48 -4.08 -27.50
CA GLY A 150 16.97 -5.32 -26.89
C GLY A 150 16.87 -5.30 -25.37
N PHE A 151 17.23 -4.18 -24.73
CA PHE A 151 17.06 -3.98 -23.30
C PHE A 151 15.58 -4.02 -22.91
N PHE A 152 14.71 -3.27 -23.61
CA PHE A 152 13.27 -3.28 -23.39
C PHE A 152 12.66 -4.69 -23.52
N GLY A 153 13.13 -5.48 -24.48
CA GLY A 153 12.68 -6.86 -24.68
C GLY A 153 12.82 -7.76 -23.44
N ILE A 154 13.79 -7.50 -22.57
CA ILE A 154 14.06 -8.30 -21.36
C ILE A 154 12.93 -8.16 -20.33
N PHE A 155 12.33 -6.98 -20.18
CA PHE A 155 11.28 -6.71 -19.18
C PHE A 155 9.94 -6.28 -19.80
N LYS A 156 9.81 -6.26 -21.13
CA LYS A 156 8.55 -6.02 -21.85
C LYS A 156 7.44 -6.93 -21.34
N PHE A 157 7.72 -8.23 -21.21
CA PHE A 157 6.76 -9.20 -20.68
C PHE A 157 6.25 -8.80 -19.28
N GLY A 158 7.13 -8.39 -18.39
CA GLY A 158 6.76 -7.98 -17.05
C GLY A 158 5.97 -6.67 -17.00
N THR A 159 6.28 -5.74 -17.91
CA THR A 159 5.62 -4.43 -18.02
C THR A 159 4.20 -4.57 -18.57
N GLU A 160 4.02 -5.38 -19.61
CA GLU A 160 2.73 -5.61 -20.26
C GLU A 160 1.80 -6.52 -19.43
N ASN A 161 2.34 -7.35 -18.54
CA ASN A 161 1.56 -8.34 -17.78
C ASN A 161 1.51 -8.02 -16.26
N ARG A 162 1.66 -6.75 -15.86
CA ARG A 162 1.64 -6.31 -14.45
C ARG A 162 0.42 -6.81 -13.68
N ALA A 163 -0.76 -6.75 -14.31
CA ALA A 163 -2.00 -7.24 -13.71
C ALA A 163 -1.95 -8.75 -13.43
N ILE A 164 -1.43 -9.55 -14.36
CA ILE A 164 -1.28 -11.01 -14.18
C ILE A 164 -0.31 -11.29 -13.03
N LEU A 165 0.81 -10.57 -12.96
CA LEU A 165 1.78 -10.71 -11.86
C LEU A 165 1.14 -10.43 -10.50
N LEU A 166 0.37 -9.34 -10.41
CA LEU A 166 -0.36 -8.99 -9.20
C LEU A 166 -1.36 -10.06 -8.82
N VAL A 167 -2.25 -10.48 -9.73
CA VAL A 167 -3.32 -11.44 -9.42
C VAL A 167 -2.72 -12.80 -9.06
N PHE A 168 -1.61 -13.20 -9.69
CA PHE A 168 -0.88 -14.42 -9.32
C PHE A 168 -0.20 -14.30 -7.95
N MET A 169 0.37 -13.15 -7.61
CA MET A 169 0.91 -12.87 -6.29
C MET A 169 -0.18 -12.92 -5.21
N VAL A 170 -1.36 -12.35 -5.49
CA VAL A 170 -2.55 -12.41 -4.62
C VAL A 170 -3.01 -13.85 -4.47
N LEU A 171 -3.06 -14.64 -5.56
CA LEU A 171 -3.44 -16.05 -5.52
C LEU A 171 -2.63 -16.82 -4.47
N ILE A 172 -1.30 -16.76 -4.59
CA ILE A 172 -0.39 -17.51 -3.72
C ILE A 172 -0.44 -16.96 -2.28
N SER A 173 -0.44 -15.64 -2.12
CA SER A 173 -0.42 -15.00 -0.80
C SER A 173 -1.70 -15.25 -0.02
N ALA A 174 -2.86 -15.18 -0.69
CA ALA A 174 -4.17 -15.42 -0.10
C ALA A 174 -4.35 -16.87 0.35
N ILE A 175 -3.89 -17.83 -0.44
CA ILE A 175 -3.89 -19.26 -0.07
C ILE A 175 -3.05 -19.45 1.20
N THR A 176 -1.83 -18.91 1.23
CA THR A 176 -0.95 -19.01 2.41
C THR A 176 -1.53 -18.31 3.63
N ALA A 177 -2.09 -17.10 3.48
CA ALA A 177 -2.75 -16.38 4.57
C ALA A 177 -3.94 -17.17 5.16
N SER A 178 -4.72 -17.82 4.30
CA SER A 178 -5.86 -18.65 4.70
C SER A 178 -5.40 -19.92 5.42
N LEU A 179 -4.36 -20.59 4.93
CA LEU A 179 -3.79 -21.77 5.58
C LEU A 179 -3.21 -21.45 6.97
N LYS A 180 -2.65 -20.25 7.17
CA LYS A 180 -2.06 -19.82 8.45
C LYS A 180 -3.05 -19.14 9.41
N TYR A 181 -4.31 -18.92 9.03
CA TYR A 181 -5.26 -18.07 9.79
C TYR A 181 -4.70 -16.64 10.06
N HIS A 182 -4.00 -16.07 9.08
CA HIS A 182 -3.33 -14.76 9.19
C HIS A 182 -4.19 -13.58 8.67
N HIS A 183 -5.44 -13.83 8.29
CA HIS A 183 -6.34 -12.76 7.88
C HIS A 183 -6.68 -11.83 9.04
N ILE A 184 -6.88 -10.55 8.74
CA ILE A 184 -7.11 -9.52 9.75
C ILE A 184 -8.55 -9.63 10.29
N GLY A 185 -8.68 -9.97 11.57
CA GLY A 185 -9.94 -9.96 12.33
C GLY A 185 -9.80 -9.13 13.61
N LEU A 186 -10.92 -8.83 14.28
CA LEU A 186 -10.92 -8.03 15.53
C LEU A 186 -10.25 -8.77 16.70
N ARG A 187 -10.17 -10.10 16.61
CA ARG A 187 -9.55 -10.96 17.60
C ARG A 187 -9.00 -12.22 16.93
N ASN A 188 -7.84 -12.70 17.38
CA ASN A 188 -7.33 -13.99 16.93
C ASN A 188 -8.18 -15.16 17.48
N PRO A 189 -8.48 -16.18 16.67
CA PRO A 189 -9.18 -17.38 17.13
C PRO A 189 -8.31 -18.12 18.16
N ALA A 190 -8.92 -18.52 19.29
CA ALA A 190 -8.21 -19.21 20.37
C ALA A 190 -8.93 -20.49 20.83
N THR A 191 -10.25 -20.53 20.65
CA THR A 191 -11.10 -21.65 21.06
C THR A 191 -11.63 -22.43 19.85
N LYS A 192 -12.17 -23.64 20.11
CA LYS A 192 -12.74 -24.49 19.04
C LYS A 192 -13.93 -23.84 18.35
N ILE A 193 -14.73 -23.08 19.09
CA ILE A 193 -15.88 -22.36 18.54
C ILE A 193 -15.40 -21.20 17.67
N ASP A 194 -14.36 -20.48 18.09
CA ASP A 194 -13.75 -19.40 17.27
C ASP A 194 -13.32 -19.95 15.91
N TYR A 195 -12.54 -21.04 15.88
CA TYR A 195 -12.09 -21.65 14.62
C TYR A 195 -13.24 -22.14 13.73
N LYS A 196 -14.32 -22.68 14.31
CA LYS A 196 -15.48 -23.11 13.53
C LYS A 196 -16.25 -21.93 12.92
N VAL A 197 -16.50 -20.88 13.70
CA VAL A 197 -17.20 -19.68 13.22
C VAL A 197 -16.36 -18.96 12.17
N TYR A 198 -15.05 -18.84 12.41
CA TYR A 198 -14.07 -18.35 11.43
C TYR A 198 -14.20 -19.10 10.10
N SER A 199 -14.06 -20.44 10.13
CA SER A 199 -14.05 -21.26 8.90
C SER A 199 -15.40 -21.25 8.19
N LEU A 200 -16.51 -21.16 8.93
CA LEU A 200 -17.85 -21.07 8.35
C LEU A 200 -18.07 -19.77 7.57
N PHE A 201 -17.72 -18.62 8.14
CA PHE A 201 -17.85 -17.33 7.46
C PHE A 201 -16.92 -17.24 6.26
N MET A 202 -15.69 -17.74 6.39
CA MET A 202 -14.74 -17.85 5.28
C MET A 202 -15.30 -18.74 4.15
N LEU A 203 -15.93 -19.87 4.49
CA LEU A 203 -16.53 -20.77 3.50
C LEU A 203 -17.64 -20.07 2.72
N ILE A 204 -18.59 -19.42 3.41
CA ILE A 204 -19.74 -18.77 2.75
C ILE A 204 -19.27 -17.55 1.94
N GLY A 205 -18.41 -16.71 2.51
CA GLY A 205 -17.89 -15.52 1.81
C GLY A 205 -17.09 -15.86 0.56
N ASN A 206 -16.19 -16.86 0.63
CA ASN A 206 -15.42 -17.31 -0.52
C ASN A 206 -16.29 -18.05 -1.55
N ALA A 207 -17.35 -18.74 -1.13
CA ALA A 207 -18.29 -19.37 -2.06
C ALA A 207 -19.08 -18.33 -2.87
N LEU A 208 -19.53 -17.24 -2.23
CA LEU A 208 -20.18 -16.11 -2.91
C LEU A 208 -19.22 -15.44 -3.90
N LEU A 209 -17.96 -15.21 -3.50
CA LEU A 209 -16.93 -14.67 -4.40
C LEU A 209 -16.65 -15.60 -5.60
N SER A 210 -16.57 -16.90 -5.35
CA SER A 210 -16.41 -17.90 -6.41
C SER A 210 -17.56 -17.83 -7.41
N PHE A 211 -18.79 -17.77 -6.89
CA PHE A 211 -19.99 -17.64 -7.73
C PHE A 211 -19.97 -16.33 -8.53
N SER A 212 -19.57 -15.22 -7.91
CA SER A 212 -19.53 -13.90 -8.55
C SER A 212 -18.53 -13.84 -9.70
N VAL A 213 -17.30 -14.33 -9.49
CA VAL A 213 -16.27 -14.36 -10.55
C VAL A 213 -16.64 -15.31 -11.69
N ILE A 214 -17.24 -16.47 -11.39
CA ILE A 214 -17.74 -17.38 -12.42
C ILE A 214 -18.86 -16.72 -13.24
N SER A 215 -19.75 -15.98 -12.59
CA SER A 215 -20.83 -15.24 -13.25
C SER A 215 -20.29 -14.13 -14.17
N GLN A 216 -19.29 -13.37 -13.69
CA GLN A 216 -18.60 -12.37 -14.50
C GLN A 216 -17.91 -12.98 -15.72
N TYR A 217 -17.18 -14.08 -15.56
CA TYR A 217 -16.54 -14.79 -16.68
C TYR A 217 -17.56 -15.21 -17.74
N ARG A 218 -18.69 -15.80 -17.33
CA ARG A 218 -19.78 -16.15 -18.26
C ARG A 218 -20.36 -14.93 -18.95
N SER A 219 -20.56 -13.83 -18.22
CA SER A 219 -21.07 -12.59 -18.81
C SER A 219 -20.13 -12.02 -19.87
N VAL A 220 -18.82 -12.01 -19.64
CA VAL A 220 -17.84 -11.50 -20.59
C VAL A 220 -17.81 -12.34 -21.86
N ILE A 221 -17.81 -13.69 -21.74
CA ILE A 221 -17.85 -14.58 -22.92
C ILE A 221 -19.14 -14.43 -23.71
N ASN A 222 -20.27 -14.23 -23.02
CA ASN A 222 -21.57 -14.09 -23.67
C ASN A 222 -21.85 -12.67 -24.19
N SER A 223 -20.95 -11.70 -23.96
CA SER A 223 -21.14 -10.30 -24.37
C SER A 223 -20.98 -10.06 -25.87
N GLY A 224 -20.47 -11.03 -26.63
CA GLY A 224 -20.20 -10.89 -28.07
C GLY A 224 -18.91 -10.14 -28.42
N VAL A 225 -18.16 -9.63 -27.43
CA VAL A 225 -16.84 -9.01 -27.61
C VAL A 225 -15.76 -10.07 -27.47
N THR A 226 -14.79 -10.12 -28.40
CA THR A 226 -13.66 -11.06 -28.29
C THR A 226 -12.76 -10.68 -27.11
N PRO A 227 -12.71 -11.49 -26.04
CA PRO A 227 -11.93 -11.13 -24.86
C PRO A 227 -10.43 -11.24 -25.16
N THR A 228 -9.65 -10.34 -24.58
CA THR A 228 -8.19 -10.38 -24.69
C THR A 228 -7.59 -11.55 -23.92
N TYR A 229 -6.41 -12.03 -24.31
CA TYR A 229 -5.71 -13.09 -23.57
C TYR A 229 -5.53 -12.73 -22.10
N GLU A 230 -5.12 -11.50 -21.81
CA GLU A 230 -4.90 -10.99 -20.45
C GLU A 230 -6.17 -11.09 -19.59
N THR A 231 -7.31 -10.61 -20.10
CA THR A 231 -8.58 -10.61 -19.34
C THR A 231 -9.06 -12.03 -19.05
N VAL A 232 -8.95 -12.95 -20.03
CA VAL A 232 -9.29 -14.36 -19.84
C VAL A 232 -8.41 -15.00 -18.77
N THR A 233 -7.09 -14.79 -18.84
CA THR A 233 -6.14 -15.34 -17.85
C THR A 233 -6.45 -14.84 -16.43
N ILE A 234 -6.73 -13.54 -16.28
CA ILE A 234 -7.07 -12.95 -14.98
C ILE A 234 -8.32 -13.60 -14.39
N TYR A 235 -9.39 -13.77 -15.16
CA TYR A 235 -10.60 -14.44 -14.67
C TYR A 235 -10.35 -15.89 -14.25
N TRP A 236 -9.53 -16.62 -15.00
CA TRP A 236 -9.14 -17.99 -14.62
C TRP A 236 -8.39 -18.01 -13.28
N ILE A 237 -7.45 -17.08 -13.06
CA ILE A 237 -6.70 -17.01 -11.80
C ILE A 237 -7.65 -16.67 -10.64
N TRP A 238 -8.58 -15.72 -10.80
CA TRP A 238 -9.58 -15.39 -9.78
C TRP A 238 -10.51 -16.57 -9.45
N MET A 239 -10.99 -17.29 -10.47
CA MET A 239 -11.80 -18.49 -10.27
C MET A 239 -11.03 -19.55 -9.47
N ILE A 240 -9.78 -19.82 -9.86
CA ILE A 240 -8.90 -20.76 -9.15
C ILE A 240 -8.71 -20.31 -7.70
N LEU A 241 -8.42 -19.03 -7.47
CA LEU A 241 -8.21 -18.48 -6.14
C LEU A 241 -9.42 -18.76 -5.23
N PHE A 242 -10.61 -18.25 -5.58
CA PHE A 242 -11.75 -18.33 -4.67
C PHE A 242 -12.28 -19.76 -4.51
N VAL A 243 -12.20 -20.60 -5.55
CA VAL A 243 -12.54 -22.03 -5.43
C VAL A 243 -11.59 -22.73 -4.46
N VAL A 244 -10.28 -22.49 -4.57
CA VAL A 244 -9.29 -23.06 -3.65
C VAL A 244 -9.50 -22.54 -2.23
N LEU A 245 -9.76 -21.24 -2.03
CA LEU A 245 -10.06 -20.69 -0.70
C LEU A 245 -11.33 -21.30 -0.10
N THR A 246 -12.35 -21.55 -0.91
CA THR A 246 -13.59 -22.23 -0.50
C THR A 246 -13.30 -23.65 -0.04
N LEU A 247 -12.48 -24.42 -0.78
CA LEU A 247 -12.07 -25.78 -0.42
C LEU A 247 -11.22 -25.81 0.85
N ILE A 248 -10.28 -24.86 1.02
CA ILE A 248 -9.48 -24.72 2.24
C ILE A 248 -10.38 -24.43 3.44
N SER A 249 -11.32 -23.50 3.30
CA SER A 249 -12.26 -23.13 4.37
C SER A 249 -13.16 -24.32 4.75
N LEU A 250 -13.59 -25.12 3.77
CA LEU A 250 -14.34 -26.34 3.98
C LEU A 250 -13.54 -27.37 4.78
N TYR A 251 -12.27 -27.57 4.43
CA TYR A 251 -11.38 -28.47 5.16
C TYR A 251 -11.13 -27.99 6.60
N GLN A 252 -10.86 -26.70 6.79
CA GLN A 252 -10.63 -26.07 8.09
C GLN A 252 -11.85 -26.07 9.00
N LEU A 253 -13.06 -26.27 8.46
CA LEU A 253 -14.28 -26.46 9.25
C LEU A 253 -14.26 -27.79 10.02
N PHE A 254 -13.63 -28.83 9.45
CA PHE A 254 -13.52 -30.16 10.06
C PHE A 254 -12.21 -30.38 10.79
N VAL A 255 -11.11 -29.78 10.32
CA VAL A 255 -9.77 -29.92 10.91
C VAL A 255 -9.33 -28.60 11.53
N SER A 256 -9.37 -28.52 12.86
CA SER A 256 -8.95 -27.33 13.61
C SER A 256 -7.51 -27.48 14.15
N PRO A 257 -6.73 -26.39 14.21
CA PRO A 257 -5.42 -26.39 14.88
C PRO A 257 -5.57 -26.64 16.40
N PRO A 258 -4.48 -26.99 17.11
CA PRO A 258 -4.53 -27.21 18.56
C PRO A 258 -4.98 -25.95 19.29
N LEU A 259 -5.77 -26.19 20.33
CA LEU A 259 -6.51 -25.16 21.06
C LEU A 259 -5.61 -24.47 22.07
N LYS A 260 -5.65 -23.13 22.12
CA LYS A 260 -4.93 -22.34 23.13
C LYS A 260 -5.70 -22.21 24.44
N ARG A 261 -7.04 -22.25 24.38
CA ARG A 261 -7.93 -22.12 25.55
C ARG A 261 -9.12 -23.07 25.42
N GLU A 262 -9.53 -23.65 26.54
CA GLU A 262 -10.76 -24.45 26.65
C GLU A 262 -11.99 -23.55 26.82
N GLY A 263 -13.15 -23.95 26.25
CA GLY A 263 -14.40 -23.17 26.26
C GLY A 263 -14.69 -22.43 24.93
N GLY A 264 -15.59 -21.44 24.97
CA GLY A 264 -15.90 -20.56 23.84
C GLY A 264 -17.34 -20.00 23.88
N ASN A 265 -17.52 -18.76 23.42
CA ASN A 265 -18.84 -18.13 23.29
C ASN A 265 -19.04 -17.68 21.84
N ILE A 266 -20.18 -18.00 21.23
CA ILE A 266 -20.51 -17.65 19.84
C ILE A 266 -20.41 -16.13 19.61
N GLY A 267 -20.86 -15.30 20.57
CA GLY A 267 -20.77 -13.84 20.42
C GLY A 267 -19.33 -13.33 20.33
N LEU A 268 -18.41 -13.92 21.09
CA LEU A 268 -16.98 -13.60 21.01
C LEU A 268 -16.30 -14.24 19.79
N ALA A 269 -16.82 -15.37 19.31
CA ALA A 269 -16.31 -16.05 18.12
C ALA A 269 -16.57 -15.25 16.84
N LEU A 270 -17.68 -14.49 16.77
CA LEU A 270 -17.92 -13.56 15.66
C LEU A 270 -16.81 -12.52 15.52
N LEU A 271 -16.24 -12.03 16.63
CA LEU A 271 -15.11 -11.09 16.58
C LEU A 271 -13.84 -11.71 16.00
N SER A 272 -13.77 -13.05 15.88
CA SER A 272 -12.63 -13.72 15.26
C SER A 272 -12.74 -13.87 13.75
N VAL A 273 -13.91 -13.60 13.17
CA VAL A 273 -14.11 -13.68 11.72
C VAL A 273 -13.29 -12.57 11.03
N PRO A 274 -12.56 -12.89 9.96
CA PRO A 274 -11.83 -11.88 9.20
C PRO A 274 -12.73 -10.78 8.62
N LEU A 275 -12.24 -9.54 8.64
CA LEU A 275 -12.97 -8.39 8.12
C LEU A 275 -13.36 -8.58 6.64
N TYR A 276 -12.45 -9.12 5.82
CA TYR A 276 -12.74 -9.37 4.41
C TYR A 276 -13.87 -10.40 4.22
N ALA A 277 -13.99 -11.39 5.12
CA ALA A 277 -15.05 -12.38 5.04
C ALA A 277 -16.43 -11.77 5.35
N TYR A 278 -16.49 -10.83 6.31
CA TYR A 278 -17.69 -10.03 6.54
C TYR A 278 -18.07 -9.21 5.30
N MET A 279 -17.10 -8.51 4.71
CA MET A 279 -17.33 -7.71 3.51
C MET A 279 -17.77 -8.57 2.31
N ALA A 280 -17.13 -9.72 2.12
CA ALA A 280 -17.49 -10.69 1.08
C ALA A 280 -18.90 -11.26 1.29
N LEU A 281 -19.29 -11.54 2.53
CA LEU A 281 -20.63 -12.01 2.85
C LEU A 281 -21.69 -10.95 2.57
N ILE A 282 -21.48 -9.72 3.08
CA ILE A 282 -22.43 -8.61 2.92
C ILE A 282 -22.58 -8.26 1.45
N THR A 283 -21.48 -7.96 0.76
CA THR A 283 -21.53 -7.58 -0.67
C THR A 283 -22.05 -8.72 -1.53
N GLY A 284 -21.66 -9.96 -1.25
CA GLY A 284 -22.10 -11.12 -2.03
C GLY A 284 -23.59 -11.37 -1.90
N ILE A 285 -24.14 -11.23 -0.70
CA ILE A 285 -25.58 -11.37 -0.46
C ILE A 285 -26.35 -10.24 -1.14
N VAL A 286 -25.95 -8.99 -0.94
CA VAL A 286 -26.70 -7.84 -1.46
C VAL A 286 -26.63 -7.79 -2.99
N PHE A 287 -25.44 -7.94 -3.59
CA PHE A 287 -25.32 -7.98 -5.06
C PHE A 287 -26.09 -9.14 -5.68
N THR A 288 -26.00 -10.34 -5.11
CA THR A 288 -26.60 -11.53 -5.73
C THR A 288 -28.10 -11.62 -5.52
N PHE A 289 -28.60 -11.34 -4.31
CA PHE A 289 -29.99 -11.63 -3.95
C PHE A 289 -30.89 -10.39 -3.85
N PHE A 290 -30.33 -9.20 -3.62
CA PHE A 290 -31.13 -7.98 -3.47
C PHE A 290 -31.08 -7.07 -4.71
N MET A 291 -30.01 -7.12 -5.49
CA MET A 291 -29.82 -6.29 -6.70
C MET A 291 -29.84 -7.08 -8.02
N ASP A 292 -30.05 -8.40 -7.98
CA ASP A 292 -29.97 -9.28 -9.17
C ASP A 292 -28.69 -9.07 -10.02
N TYR A 293 -27.59 -8.74 -9.36
CA TYR A 293 -26.31 -8.39 -9.95
C TYR A 293 -25.19 -9.34 -9.47
N PRO A 294 -25.25 -10.65 -9.81
CA PRO A 294 -24.36 -11.67 -9.25
C PRO A 294 -22.88 -11.45 -9.58
N MET A 295 -22.56 -10.75 -10.66
CA MET A 295 -21.19 -10.39 -11.06
C MET A 295 -20.59 -9.21 -10.28
N GLY A 296 -21.34 -8.58 -9.37
CA GLY A 296 -20.95 -7.32 -8.74
C GLY A 296 -19.62 -7.37 -8.00
N GLN A 297 -19.39 -8.39 -7.15
CA GLN A 297 -18.11 -8.52 -6.44
C GLN A 297 -16.96 -8.71 -7.42
N GLY A 298 -17.13 -9.57 -8.44
CA GLY A 298 -16.12 -9.80 -9.48
C GLY A 298 -15.71 -8.53 -10.24
N ILE A 299 -16.68 -7.67 -10.56
CA ILE A 299 -16.41 -6.41 -11.26
C ILE A 299 -15.59 -5.46 -10.40
N TYR A 300 -15.94 -5.30 -9.13
CA TYR A 300 -15.17 -4.42 -8.23
C TYR A 300 -13.79 -4.99 -7.85
N LEU A 301 -13.59 -6.32 -7.91
CA LEU A 301 -12.25 -6.90 -7.88
C LEU A 301 -11.40 -6.48 -9.09
N GLY A 302 -12.03 -6.10 -10.20
CA GLY A 302 -11.37 -5.53 -11.39
C GLY A 302 -10.63 -4.22 -11.11
N LEU A 303 -10.99 -3.46 -10.08
CA LEU A 303 -10.25 -2.26 -9.67
C LEU A 303 -8.80 -2.57 -9.25
N LEU A 304 -8.55 -3.77 -8.68
CA LEU A 304 -7.18 -4.22 -8.40
C LEU A 304 -6.34 -4.36 -9.68
N VAL A 305 -6.98 -4.82 -10.76
CA VAL A 305 -6.33 -5.04 -12.07
C VAL A 305 -6.04 -3.71 -12.74
N GLU A 306 -7.01 -2.79 -12.71
CA GLU A 306 -6.88 -1.44 -13.27
C GLU A 306 -5.73 -0.67 -12.60
N PHE A 307 -5.64 -0.71 -11.28
CA PHE A 307 -4.58 -0.02 -10.52
C PHE A 307 -3.40 -0.94 -10.17
N SER A 308 -3.11 -1.95 -10.99
CA SER A 308 -2.15 -3.01 -10.65
C SER A 308 -0.75 -2.50 -10.27
N GLY A 309 -0.29 -1.40 -10.86
CA GLY A 309 0.98 -0.75 -10.50
C GLY A 309 1.04 -0.27 -9.04
N ILE A 310 -0.07 0.25 -8.50
CA ILE A 310 -0.13 0.73 -7.11
C ILE A 310 -0.07 -0.44 -6.14
N PHE A 311 -0.80 -1.53 -6.43
CA PHE A 311 -0.82 -2.71 -5.57
C PHE A 311 0.49 -3.51 -5.62
N LEU A 312 1.18 -3.53 -6.76
CA LEU A 312 2.54 -4.06 -6.86
C LEU A 312 3.54 -3.21 -6.04
N ASN A 313 3.44 -1.88 -6.13
CA ASN A 313 4.25 -0.97 -5.31
C ASN A 313 3.94 -1.15 -3.81
N LEU A 314 2.67 -1.36 -3.45
CA LEU A 314 2.27 -1.67 -2.08
C LEU A 314 2.90 -2.97 -1.59
N ALA A 315 2.93 -4.01 -2.41
CA ALA A 315 3.60 -5.27 -2.07
C ALA A 315 5.11 -5.08 -1.84
N LEU A 316 5.78 -4.27 -2.66
CA LEU A 316 7.19 -3.90 -2.45
C LEU A 316 7.40 -3.11 -1.16
N PHE A 317 6.47 -2.22 -0.79
CA PHE A 317 6.53 -1.48 0.46
C PHE A 317 6.25 -2.34 1.70
N ILE A 318 5.30 -3.28 1.62
CA ILE A 318 5.12 -4.31 2.66
C ILE A 318 6.43 -5.10 2.83
N TRP A 319 7.05 -5.49 1.72
CA TRP A 319 8.31 -6.20 1.75
C TRP A 319 9.45 -5.35 2.34
N ALA A 320 9.53 -4.06 1.99
CA ALA A 320 10.48 -3.13 2.57
C ALA A 320 10.29 -3.01 4.10
N GLY A 321 9.05 -2.94 4.59
CA GLY A 321 8.78 -2.95 6.03
C GLY A 321 9.31 -4.20 6.73
N MET A 322 9.09 -5.38 6.13
CA MET A 322 9.63 -6.62 6.69
C MET A 322 11.16 -6.73 6.55
N LEU A 323 11.75 -6.19 5.49
CA LEU A 323 13.21 -6.10 5.34
C LEU A 323 13.81 -5.18 6.42
N LEU A 324 13.14 -4.06 6.75
CA LEU A 324 13.58 -3.14 7.80
C LEU A 324 13.72 -3.86 9.15
N THR A 325 12.81 -4.79 9.49
CA THR A 325 12.90 -5.60 10.72
C THR A 325 14.16 -6.48 10.79
N GLN A 326 14.77 -6.78 9.64
CA GLN A 326 15.98 -7.59 9.56
C GLN A 326 17.26 -6.75 9.64
N THR A 327 17.12 -5.42 9.72
CA THR A 327 18.23 -4.48 9.92
C THR A 327 18.35 -4.07 11.38
N ARG A 328 19.54 -3.61 11.79
CA ARG A 328 19.77 -3.03 13.12
C ARG A 328 19.49 -1.53 13.21
N VAL A 329 18.94 -0.92 12.15
CA VAL A 329 18.77 0.53 12.05
C VAL A 329 17.93 1.07 13.21
N MET A 330 16.84 0.39 13.56
CA MET A 330 15.95 0.82 14.64
C MET A 330 16.65 0.79 16.00
N ASP A 331 17.34 -0.30 16.34
CA ASP A 331 18.08 -0.42 17.60
C ASP A 331 19.22 0.60 17.70
N LEU A 332 19.95 0.82 16.61
CA LEU A 332 21.03 1.81 16.55
C LEU A 332 20.50 3.23 16.70
N PHE A 333 19.37 3.55 16.06
CA PHE A 333 18.70 4.84 16.25
C PHE A 333 18.32 5.06 17.72
N LEU A 334 17.71 4.07 18.37
CA LEU A 334 17.35 4.16 19.79
C LEU A 334 18.59 4.31 20.68
N ASN A 335 19.69 3.63 20.37
CA ASN A 335 20.97 3.78 21.08
C ASN A 335 21.53 5.20 21.02
N VAL A 336 21.25 5.97 19.97
CA VAL A 336 21.63 7.39 19.88
C VAL A 336 20.86 8.24 20.91
N LEU A 337 19.61 7.86 21.24
CA LEU A 337 18.76 8.58 22.18
C LEU A 337 19.00 8.18 23.65
N ARG A 338 19.41 6.93 23.92
CA ARG A 338 19.60 6.39 25.28
C ARG A 338 20.47 7.25 26.23
N PRO A 339 21.61 7.84 25.81
CA PRO A 339 22.47 8.64 26.70
C PRO A 339 21.78 9.86 27.35
N TRP A 340 20.71 10.36 26.73
CA TRP A 340 19.95 11.50 27.24
C TRP A 340 19.10 11.18 28.46
N ASN A 341 18.82 9.89 28.74
CA ASN A 341 17.98 9.42 29.85
C ASN A 341 16.66 10.21 29.98
N LEU A 342 16.01 10.41 28.82
CA LEU A 342 14.80 11.21 28.69
C LEU A 342 13.65 10.63 29.52
N ALA A 343 12.74 11.50 29.98
CA ALA A 343 11.46 11.05 30.51
C ALA A 343 10.69 10.27 29.43
N PRO A 344 9.92 9.23 29.80
CA PRO A 344 9.21 8.40 28.84
C PRO A 344 8.43 9.19 27.80
N GLU A 345 7.71 10.23 28.20
CA GLU A 345 6.86 11.07 27.37
C GLU A 345 7.64 11.92 26.35
N THR A 346 8.83 12.39 26.74
CA THR A 346 9.73 13.11 25.83
C THR A 346 10.46 12.17 24.89
N LEU A 347 10.81 10.97 25.37
CA LEU A 347 11.42 9.92 24.56
C LEU A 347 10.44 9.44 23.48
N THR A 348 9.19 9.20 23.85
CA THR A 348 8.15 8.72 22.91
C THR A 348 7.84 9.75 21.84
N TRP A 349 7.82 11.04 22.18
CA TRP A 349 7.67 12.10 21.17
C TRP A 349 8.79 12.06 20.12
N LEU A 350 10.05 11.90 20.55
CA LEU A 350 11.18 11.75 19.62
C LEU A 350 11.11 10.45 18.82
N ILE A 351 10.71 9.34 19.45
CA ILE A 351 10.50 8.06 18.77
C ILE A 351 9.42 8.19 17.70
N LEU A 352 8.31 8.88 17.98
CA LEU A 352 7.21 9.07 17.03
C LEU A 352 7.61 9.95 15.84
N ILE A 353 8.37 11.03 16.08
CA ILE A 353 8.93 11.86 14.99
C ILE A 353 9.86 11.02 14.11
N ALA A 354 10.75 10.26 14.74
CA ALA A 354 11.69 9.42 14.02
C ALA A 354 11.01 8.27 13.29
N ALA A 355 9.96 7.69 13.87
CA ALA A 355 9.14 6.63 13.28
C ALA A 355 8.36 7.10 12.05
N ALA A 356 8.02 8.39 11.95
CA ALA A 356 7.31 8.92 10.78
C ALA A 356 8.06 8.68 9.46
N VAL A 357 9.39 8.70 9.50
CA VAL A 357 10.26 8.45 8.34
C VAL A 357 10.12 7.00 7.83
N PRO A 358 10.46 5.95 8.59
CA PRO A 358 10.25 4.58 8.16
C PRO A 358 8.77 4.26 7.94
N THR A 359 7.83 4.83 8.71
CA THR A 359 6.39 4.67 8.47
C THR A 359 6.00 5.13 7.06
N ALA A 360 6.41 6.32 6.64
CA ALA A 360 6.16 6.83 5.28
C ALA A 360 6.79 5.91 4.21
N TYR A 361 7.98 5.38 4.50
CA TYR A 361 8.70 4.47 3.63
C TYR A 361 8.14 3.05 3.57
N THR A 362 7.41 2.59 4.59
CA THR A 362 6.71 1.28 4.51
C THR A 362 5.37 1.36 3.77
N GLY A 363 4.98 2.52 3.25
CA GLY A 363 3.81 2.70 2.38
C GLY A 363 2.45 2.54 3.06
N ALA A 364 2.36 1.95 4.26
CA ALA A 364 1.14 1.89 5.07
C ALA A 364 1.45 1.92 6.57
N SER A 365 0.67 2.72 7.31
CA SER A 365 0.71 2.84 8.79
C SER A 365 0.83 1.49 9.48
N GLY A 366 -0.02 0.53 9.06
CA GLY A 366 -0.14 -0.75 9.73
C GLY A 366 1.09 -1.66 9.62
N ILE A 367 1.82 -1.61 8.50
CA ILE A 367 2.99 -2.46 8.27
C ILE A 367 4.10 -2.06 9.23
N PHE A 368 4.32 -0.75 9.40
CA PHE A 368 5.29 -0.25 10.38
C PHE A 368 4.92 -0.68 11.81
N VAL A 369 3.65 -0.62 12.19
CA VAL A 369 3.19 -1.08 13.52
C VAL A 369 3.45 -2.58 13.70
N ILE A 370 3.25 -3.41 12.67
CA ILE A 370 3.60 -4.84 12.74
C ILE A 370 5.12 -5.03 12.89
N ALA A 371 5.89 -4.29 12.09
CA ALA A 371 7.34 -4.43 11.99
C ALA A 371 8.09 -3.93 13.24
N ALA A 372 7.71 -2.76 13.75
CA ALA A 372 8.43 -2.04 14.80
C ALA A 372 7.63 -1.88 16.10
N GLY A 373 6.33 -2.20 16.13
CA GLY A 373 5.47 -1.97 17.29
C GLY A 373 5.94 -2.68 18.56
N ALA A 374 6.45 -3.90 18.43
CA ALA A 374 7.06 -4.67 19.53
C ALA A 374 8.35 -4.03 20.07
N ILE A 375 9.20 -3.50 19.17
CA ILE A 375 10.47 -2.84 19.53
C ILE A 375 10.18 -1.51 20.23
N ILE A 376 9.25 -0.72 19.70
CA ILE A 376 8.80 0.54 20.32
C ILE A 376 8.18 0.26 21.68
N TYR A 377 7.30 -0.75 21.79
CA TYR A 377 6.70 -1.13 23.07
C TYR A 377 7.77 -1.46 24.11
N LYS A 378 8.76 -2.30 23.74
CA LYS A 378 9.89 -2.69 24.59
C LYS A 378 10.71 -1.48 25.02
N GLU A 379 11.07 -0.59 24.11
CA GLU A 379 11.91 0.57 24.45
C GLU A 379 11.18 1.57 25.36
N VAL A 380 9.91 1.87 25.06
CA VAL A 380 9.09 2.78 25.86
C VAL A 380 8.85 2.20 27.25
N TRP A 381 8.60 0.89 27.35
CA TRP A 381 8.45 0.23 28.64
C TRP A 381 9.77 0.20 29.42
N ASN A 382 10.89 -0.07 28.77
CA ASN A 382 12.23 -0.05 29.39
C ASN A 382 12.64 1.34 29.90
N ALA A 383 12.13 2.41 29.29
CA ALA A 383 12.32 3.78 29.78
C ALA A 383 11.58 4.10 31.08
N GLY A 384 10.70 3.19 31.53
CA GLY A 384 9.90 3.33 32.76
C GLY A 384 8.43 3.70 32.52
N ALA A 385 7.94 3.65 31.28
CA ALA A 385 6.55 3.97 30.98
C ALA A 385 5.56 2.92 31.50
N ARG A 386 4.30 3.32 31.67
CA ARG A 386 3.17 2.40 31.90
C ARG A 386 2.98 1.51 30.67
N ARG A 387 2.63 0.23 30.86
CA ARG A 387 2.41 -0.71 29.74
C ARG A 387 1.26 -0.27 28.82
N GLN A 388 0.19 0.30 29.37
CA GLN A 388 -0.93 0.83 28.58
C GLN A 388 -0.48 2.01 27.70
N TYR A 389 0.33 2.91 28.25
CA TYR A 389 0.95 4.01 27.51
C TYR A 389 1.87 3.50 26.39
N ALA A 390 2.73 2.52 26.67
CA ALA A 390 3.60 1.93 25.66
C ALA A 390 2.80 1.29 24.51
N LEU A 391 1.67 0.62 24.80
CA LEU A 391 0.77 0.09 23.77
C LEU A 391 0.08 1.19 22.95
N ALA A 392 -0.32 2.31 23.57
CA ALA A 392 -0.83 3.47 22.84
C ALA A 392 0.21 4.02 21.86
N VAL A 393 1.44 4.24 22.32
CA VAL A 393 2.52 4.81 21.51
C VAL A 393 2.88 3.88 20.35
N SER A 394 2.94 2.56 20.58
CA SER A 394 3.16 1.60 19.50
C SER A 394 2.06 1.68 18.43
N ALA A 395 0.79 1.81 18.82
CA ALA A 395 -0.31 1.98 17.86
C ALA A 395 -0.24 3.32 17.10
N MET A 396 0.17 4.41 17.77
CA MET A 396 0.29 5.73 17.15
C MET A 396 1.51 5.87 16.23
N SER A 397 2.53 5.04 16.41
CA SER A 397 3.77 5.11 15.59
C SER A 397 3.55 4.91 14.09
N GLY A 398 2.50 4.16 13.73
CA GLY A 398 2.06 4.02 12.34
C GLY A 398 1.32 5.23 11.78
N SER A 399 0.67 6.03 12.64
CA SER A 399 -0.25 7.08 12.17
C SER A 399 0.44 8.38 11.77
N LEU A 400 1.50 8.80 12.48
CA LEU A 400 2.14 10.08 12.22
C LEU A 400 2.85 10.16 10.84
N GLY A 401 3.25 9.03 10.26
CA GLY A 401 4.01 9.01 9.00
C GLY A 401 3.16 9.10 7.73
N VAL A 402 1.83 8.94 7.80
CA VAL A 402 0.97 8.82 6.62
C VAL A 402 0.87 10.12 5.79
N VAL A 403 1.08 11.26 6.43
CA VAL A 403 1.08 12.58 5.76
C VAL A 403 2.46 12.99 5.20
N VAL A 404 3.47 12.13 5.32
CA VAL A 404 4.85 12.39 4.90
C VAL A 404 5.19 11.63 3.60
N ARG A 405 6.04 12.22 2.75
CA ARG A 405 6.55 11.55 1.54
C ARG A 405 7.37 10.31 1.93
N PRO A 406 7.28 9.15 1.25
CA PRO A 406 6.53 8.80 0.03
C PRO A 406 5.24 7.97 0.27
N CYS A 407 4.31 8.40 1.13
CA CYS A 407 3.12 7.59 1.45
C CYS A 407 2.23 7.28 0.22
N LEU A 408 1.94 5.99 -0.03
CA LEU A 408 1.09 5.55 -1.15
C LEU A 408 -0.35 6.04 -1.07
N LEU A 409 -0.88 6.26 0.13
CA LEU A 409 -2.26 6.69 0.32
C LEU A 409 -2.50 8.05 -0.35
N VAL A 410 -1.56 8.98 -0.18
CA VAL A 410 -1.59 10.32 -0.79
C VAL A 410 -1.48 10.24 -2.31
N VAL A 411 -0.70 9.28 -2.83
CA VAL A 411 -0.61 9.03 -4.28
C VAL A 411 -1.94 8.55 -4.83
N LEU A 412 -2.59 7.60 -4.15
CA LEU A 412 -3.89 7.10 -4.56
C LEU A 412 -4.93 8.23 -4.60
N ILE A 413 -4.93 9.11 -3.61
CA ILE A 413 -5.80 10.30 -3.58
C ILE A 413 -5.55 11.18 -4.80
N ALA A 414 -4.29 11.53 -5.09
CA ALA A 414 -3.93 12.35 -6.23
C ALA A 414 -4.25 11.70 -7.60
N MET A 415 -4.28 10.36 -7.67
CA MET A 415 -4.70 9.64 -8.87
C MET A 415 -6.21 9.66 -9.06
N LEU A 416 -6.98 9.38 -7.99
CA LEU A 416 -8.44 9.34 -8.04
C LEU A 416 -9.04 10.73 -8.23
N ASP A 417 -8.44 11.77 -7.66
CA ASP A 417 -8.89 13.16 -7.78
C ASP A 417 -7.89 14.05 -8.54
N SER A 418 -7.34 13.50 -9.61
CA SER A 418 -6.29 14.14 -10.43
C SER A 418 -6.70 15.48 -11.07
N ARG A 419 -7.99 15.81 -11.09
CA ARG A 419 -8.49 17.09 -11.61
C ARG A 419 -8.38 18.24 -10.60
N HIS A 420 -8.39 17.95 -9.30
CA HIS A 420 -8.48 18.97 -8.26
C HIS A 420 -7.24 19.04 -7.37
N VAL A 421 -6.46 17.96 -7.23
CA VAL A 421 -5.37 17.89 -6.27
C VAL A 421 -4.14 17.16 -6.81
N THR A 422 -2.95 17.65 -6.46
CA THR A 422 -1.67 17.00 -6.76
C THR A 422 -1.01 16.42 -5.50
N SER A 423 -0.16 15.38 -5.66
CA SER A 423 0.56 14.76 -4.54
C SER A 423 1.50 15.74 -3.84
N ASP A 424 2.17 16.61 -4.62
CA ASP A 424 3.08 17.63 -4.09
C ASP A 424 2.38 18.59 -3.13
N GLU A 425 1.17 19.05 -3.47
CA GLU A 425 0.36 19.94 -2.64
C GLU A 425 -0.12 19.26 -1.36
N LEU A 426 -0.56 18.00 -1.46
CA LEU A 426 -1.01 17.22 -0.29
C LEU A 426 0.14 17.00 0.68
N PHE A 427 1.32 16.60 0.21
CA PHE A 427 2.49 16.44 1.07
C PHE A 427 2.98 17.79 1.63
N GLY A 428 2.90 18.85 0.83
CA GLY A 428 3.24 20.21 1.26
C GLY A 428 2.38 20.69 2.43
N HIS A 429 1.10 20.35 2.47
CA HIS A 429 0.22 20.65 3.60
C HIS A 429 0.29 19.59 4.71
N GLY A 430 0.54 18.34 4.36
CA GLY A 430 0.69 17.21 5.26
C GLY A 430 1.79 17.41 6.30
N ILE A 431 2.88 18.13 5.96
CA ILE A 431 3.94 18.45 6.93
C ILE A 431 3.44 19.34 8.09
N TYR A 432 2.48 20.23 7.85
CA TYR A 432 1.88 21.03 8.92
C TYR A 432 1.03 20.16 9.84
N VAL A 433 0.26 19.25 9.25
CA VAL A 433 -0.55 18.28 10.00
C VAL A 433 0.34 17.35 10.84
N PHE A 434 1.47 16.91 10.29
CA PHE A 434 2.47 16.12 11.00
C PHE A 434 2.97 16.83 12.26
N TRP A 435 3.49 18.05 12.11
CA TRP A 435 4.01 18.81 13.25
C TRP A 435 2.92 19.17 14.25
N LEU A 436 1.73 19.55 13.77
CA LEU A 436 0.58 19.82 14.62
C LEU A 436 0.26 18.61 15.51
N THR A 437 0.12 17.43 14.90
CA THR A 437 -0.20 16.19 15.62
C THR A 437 0.92 15.80 16.59
N ALA A 438 2.18 15.95 16.18
CA ALA A 438 3.35 15.67 17.02
C ALA A 438 3.40 16.60 18.26
N PHE A 439 3.11 17.90 18.10
CA PHE A 439 3.09 18.84 19.22
C PHE A 439 1.88 18.64 20.14
N ILE A 440 0.72 18.29 19.58
CA ILE A 440 -0.45 17.91 20.38
C ILE A 440 -0.14 16.66 21.20
N PHE A 441 0.49 15.64 20.60
CA PHE A 441 0.93 14.45 21.32
C PHE A 441 1.85 14.82 22.48
N LEU A 442 2.88 15.64 22.24
CA LEU A 442 3.79 16.09 23.28
C LEU A 442 3.04 16.84 24.40
N GLY A 443 2.18 17.78 24.04
CA GLY A 443 1.40 18.57 24.98
C GLY A 443 0.51 17.70 25.86
N VAL A 444 -0.29 16.83 25.26
CA VAL A 444 -1.17 15.90 25.98
C VAL A 444 -0.36 14.94 26.86
N SER A 445 0.73 14.39 26.32
CA SER A 445 1.56 13.44 27.06
C SER A 445 2.25 14.09 28.27
N LEU A 446 2.74 15.33 28.14
CA LEU A 446 3.38 16.05 29.26
C LEU A 446 2.38 16.50 30.32
N LEU A 447 1.14 16.81 29.94
CA LEU A 447 0.08 17.14 30.90
C LEU A 447 -0.30 15.94 31.78
N LEU A 448 -0.11 14.73 31.26
CA LEU A 448 -0.51 13.46 31.90
C LEU A 448 0.68 12.68 32.47
N ALA A 449 1.88 13.24 32.37
CA ALA A 449 3.12 12.68 32.89
C ALA A 449 3.15 12.72 34.43
N GLU A 450 3.54 11.60 35.05
CA GLU A 450 3.71 11.52 36.51
C GLU A 450 5.06 12.15 36.95
N GLU A 451 6.12 11.91 36.17
CA GLU A 451 7.43 12.55 36.36
C GLU A 451 7.68 13.57 35.25
N LYS A 452 7.78 14.86 35.62
CA LYS A 452 8.03 15.93 34.65
C LYS A 452 9.52 15.99 34.31
N PHE A 453 9.85 15.81 33.03
CA PHE A 453 11.15 16.08 32.40
C PHE A 453 12.38 15.58 33.19
N ARG A 454 12.88 14.39 32.83
CA ARG A 454 14.20 13.87 33.22
C ARG A 454 15.14 14.00 32.02
N VAL A 455 16.21 14.78 32.13
CA VAL A 455 17.22 14.92 31.05
C VAL A 455 18.62 14.97 31.67
N ASN A 456 19.52 14.11 31.20
CA ASN A 456 20.93 14.15 31.60
C ASN A 456 21.61 15.44 31.10
N SER A 457 22.63 15.91 31.82
CA SER A 457 23.40 17.09 31.39
C SER A 457 23.98 16.90 29.98
N PRO A 458 23.89 17.90 29.08
CA PRO A 458 24.45 17.82 27.72
C PRO A 458 25.93 17.44 27.68
N LYS A 459 26.69 17.75 28.74
CA LYS A 459 28.12 17.39 28.86
C LYS A 459 28.39 15.88 28.91
N VAL A 460 27.41 15.09 29.36
CA VAL A 460 27.50 13.61 29.42
C VAL A 460 26.76 12.98 28.24
N ALA A 461 25.60 13.55 27.87
CA ALA A 461 24.76 13.02 26.81
C ALA A 461 25.36 13.20 25.41
N LEU A 462 25.96 14.36 25.09
CA LEU A 462 26.50 14.63 23.75
C LEU A 462 27.68 13.71 23.36
N PRO A 463 28.69 13.46 24.23
CA PRO A 463 29.74 12.49 23.91
C PRO A 463 29.20 11.05 23.75
N GLY A 464 28.21 10.66 24.55
CA GLY A 464 27.55 9.36 24.43
C GLY A 464 26.80 9.22 23.10
N MET A 465 26.03 10.25 22.72
CA MET A 465 25.30 10.33 21.46
C MET A 465 26.25 10.28 20.26
N ALA A 466 27.36 11.03 20.29
CA ALA A 466 28.35 11.05 19.23
C ALA A 466 29.01 9.66 19.03
N ARG A 467 29.33 8.95 20.12
CA ARG A 467 29.84 7.56 20.04
C ARG A 467 28.80 6.60 19.48
N ALA A 468 27.54 6.74 19.90
CA ALA A 468 26.42 5.93 19.42
C ALA A 468 26.06 6.21 17.95
N PHE A 469 26.43 7.38 17.41
CA PHE A 469 26.20 7.73 16.01
C PHE A 469 27.21 7.06 15.07
N VAL A 470 28.41 6.70 15.53
CA VAL A 470 29.46 6.08 14.70
C VAL A 470 28.97 4.77 14.02
N PRO A 471 28.30 3.85 14.73
CA PRO A 471 27.70 2.67 14.10
C PRO A 471 26.58 2.97 13.08
N VAL A 472 25.96 4.16 13.10
CA VAL A 472 24.89 4.56 12.17
C VAL A 472 25.45 5.01 10.82
N ILE A 473 26.68 5.55 10.80
CA ILE A 473 27.33 6.12 9.60
C ILE A 473 27.34 5.16 8.39
N PRO A 474 27.67 3.85 8.53
CA PRO A 474 27.65 2.92 7.40
C PRO A 474 26.28 2.80 6.73
N TYR A 475 25.18 2.82 7.49
CA TYR A 475 23.82 2.74 6.94
C TYR A 475 23.46 4.02 6.17
N ILE A 476 23.85 5.18 6.70
CA ILE A 476 23.69 6.46 6.00
C ILE A 476 24.48 6.44 4.70
N LEU A 477 25.73 5.97 4.72
CA LEU A 477 26.58 5.88 3.54
C LEU A 477 25.98 4.94 2.48
N ILE A 478 25.52 3.75 2.87
CA ILE A 478 24.84 2.82 1.95
C ILE A 478 23.62 3.49 1.32
N THR A 479 22.80 4.17 2.12
CA THR A 479 21.62 4.90 1.62
C THR A 479 22.04 5.97 0.62
N VAL A 480 23.01 6.81 0.98
CA VAL A 480 23.50 7.91 0.12
C VAL A 480 24.10 7.37 -1.18
N VAL A 481 24.86 6.27 -1.15
CA VAL A 481 25.45 5.64 -2.34
C VAL A 481 24.38 5.13 -3.30
N VAL A 482 23.38 4.41 -2.78
CA VAL A 482 22.28 3.89 -3.61
C VAL A 482 21.44 5.05 -4.18
N LEU A 483 21.10 6.04 -3.35
CA LEU A 483 20.36 7.23 -3.82
C LEU A 483 21.16 8.04 -4.84
N ALA A 484 22.47 8.18 -4.67
CA ALA A 484 23.35 8.84 -5.61
C ALA A 484 23.41 8.09 -6.94
N PHE A 485 23.45 6.75 -6.92
CA PHE A 485 23.36 5.94 -8.14
C PHE A 485 22.07 6.22 -8.91
N TYR A 486 20.90 6.16 -8.25
CA TYR A 486 19.61 6.45 -8.91
C TYR A 486 19.53 7.90 -9.41
N LYS A 487 19.99 8.86 -8.61
CA LYS A 487 19.92 10.28 -8.97
C LYS A 487 20.86 10.65 -10.12
N TYR A 488 22.12 10.21 -10.08
CA TYR A 488 23.14 10.64 -11.05
C TYR A 488 23.26 9.71 -12.25
N ALA A 489 23.09 8.40 -12.08
CA ALA A 489 23.17 7.46 -13.21
C ALA A 489 21.84 7.37 -13.97
N LEU A 490 20.71 7.35 -13.26
CA LEU A 490 19.38 7.14 -13.84
C LEU A 490 18.54 8.41 -13.95
N ASP A 491 19.06 9.58 -13.54
CA ASP A 491 18.34 10.86 -13.54
C ASP A 491 16.93 10.74 -12.91
N THR A 492 16.86 9.92 -11.86
CA THR A 492 15.63 9.53 -11.18
C THR A 492 15.75 9.85 -9.70
N GLY A 493 14.95 10.81 -9.24
CA GLY A 493 14.88 11.17 -7.82
C GLY A 493 14.10 10.14 -7.01
N MET A 494 14.34 10.09 -5.70
CA MET A 494 13.50 9.34 -4.77
C MET A 494 12.23 10.14 -4.48
N ASN A 495 11.12 9.67 -5.04
CA ASN A 495 9.79 10.23 -4.82
C ASN A 495 8.78 9.10 -4.59
N GLU A 496 7.52 9.42 -4.43
CA GLU A 496 6.43 8.49 -4.17
C GLU A 496 6.24 7.39 -5.22
N PHE A 497 6.64 7.63 -6.47
CA PHE A 497 6.54 6.65 -7.54
C PHE A 497 7.74 5.72 -7.63
N THR A 498 8.94 6.20 -7.24
CA THR A 498 10.21 5.48 -7.36
C THR A 498 10.66 4.83 -6.05
N ALA A 499 10.22 5.35 -4.91
CA ALA A 499 10.52 4.82 -3.58
C ALA A 499 10.15 3.34 -3.38
N PRO A 500 9.03 2.79 -3.88
CA PRO A 500 8.72 1.37 -3.75
C PRO A 500 9.80 0.46 -4.34
N VAL A 501 10.53 0.94 -5.36
CA VAL A 501 11.61 0.21 -6.02
C VAL A 501 12.95 0.46 -5.33
N ILE A 502 13.26 1.73 -5.02
CA ILE A 502 14.57 2.10 -4.46
C ILE A 502 14.75 1.57 -3.03
N LEU A 503 13.70 1.62 -2.20
CA LEU A 503 13.79 1.31 -0.78
C LEU A 503 14.11 -0.17 -0.48
N PRO A 504 13.46 -1.18 -1.10
CA PRO A 504 13.87 -2.56 -0.94
C PRO A 504 15.35 -2.78 -1.28
N LEU A 505 15.88 -2.11 -2.31
CA LEU A 505 17.31 -2.23 -2.67
C LEU A 505 18.23 -1.63 -1.61
N VAL A 506 17.88 -0.47 -1.05
CA VAL A 506 18.61 0.12 0.08
C VAL A 506 18.62 -0.84 1.27
N LEU A 507 17.47 -1.42 1.62
CA LEU A 507 17.35 -2.33 2.76
C LEU A 507 18.07 -3.66 2.52
N ILE A 508 18.00 -4.22 1.32
CA ILE A 508 18.77 -5.41 0.94
C ILE A 508 20.27 -5.14 1.07
N ALA A 509 20.75 -3.97 0.63
CA ALA A 509 22.14 -3.57 0.78
C ALA A 509 22.54 -3.41 2.25
N MET A 510 21.67 -2.85 3.10
CA MET A 510 21.89 -2.75 4.54
C MET A 510 21.95 -4.13 5.21
N ILE A 511 21.03 -5.05 4.87
CA ILE A 511 21.05 -6.42 5.39
C ILE A 511 22.33 -7.13 4.93
N LEU A 512 22.74 -6.96 3.68
CA LEU A 512 23.98 -7.53 3.16
C LEU A 512 25.19 -7.05 3.98
N TYR A 513 25.27 -5.74 4.23
CA TYR A 513 26.30 -5.15 5.09
C TYR A 513 26.26 -5.72 6.51
N ASP A 514 25.08 -5.76 7.14
CA ASP A 514 24.89 -6.29 8.50
C ASP A 514 25.40 -7.72 8.63
N LYS A 515 25.13 -8.56 7.64
CA LYS A 515 25.52 -9.97 7.65
C LYS A 515 26.98 -10.19 7.24
N MET A 516 27.58 -9.29 6.47
CA MET A 516 29.01 -9.35 6.11
C MET A 516 29.92 -8.84 7.23
N VAL A 517 29.53 -7.76 7.93
CA VAL A 517 30.38 -7.05 8.90
C VAL A 517 30.19 -7.56 10.33
N MET A 518 29.24 -8.48 10.56
CA MET A 518 28.87 -8.96 11.90
C MET A 518 30.08 -9.52 12.69
N PRO A 519 30.48 -8.90 13.82
CA PRO A 519 31.31 -9.57 14.80
C PRO A 519 30.50 -10.70 15.42
N LYS A 520 31.07 -11.91 15.52
CA LYS A 520 30.39 -13.09 16.10
C LYS A 520 30.15 -12.98 17.62
N GLU A 521 30.61 -11.92 18.27
CA GLU A 521 30.58 -11.75 19.73
C GLU A 521 29.84 -10.48 20.15
N ALA A 522 29.06 -10.60 21.23
CA ALA A 522 28.31 -9.50 21.82
C ALA A 522 29.26 -8.48 22.48
N PRO A 523 29.05 -7.17 22.31
CA PRO A 523 29.83 -6.15 23.00
C PRO A 523 29.63 -6.22 24.52
N ALA A 524 30.65 -5.76 25.26
CA ALA A 524 30.73 -5.82 26.72
C ALA A 524 29.69 -4.93 27.44
N LEU A 525 29.26 -5.42 28.60
CA LEU A 525 28.07 -4.99 29.33
C LEU A 525 28.12 -3.52 29.83
N ASN A 526 27.17 -2.68 29.40
CA ASN A 526 26.94 -1.35 29.98
C ASN A 526 25.99 -1.41 31.19
N ILE A 527 26.06 -0.42 32.10
CA ILE A 527 25.20 -0.35 33.31
C ILE A 527 23.69 -0.36 32.96
N HIS A 528 23.29 0.29 31.86
CA HIS A 528 21.91 0.24 31.37
C HIS A 528 21.49 -1.14 30.83
N GLU A 529 22.43 -1.91 30.27
CA GLU A 529 22.15 -3.29 29.83
C GLU A 529 21.90 -4.22 31.02
N ALA A 530 22.43 -3.92 32.21
CA ALA A 530 22.12 -4.67 33.42
C ALA A 530 20.65 -4.47 33.86
N ILE A 531 20.13 -3.24 33.79
CA ILE A 531 18.73 -2.92 34.11
C ILE A 531 17.79 -3.55 33.06
N VAL A 532 18.14 -3.44 31.77
CA VAL A 532 17.39 -4.08 30.68
C VAL A 532 17.37 -5.59 30.86
N ARG A 533 18.49 -6.23 31.20
CA ARG A 533 18.54 -7.67 31.50
C ARG A 533 17.72 -8.07 32.72
N GLU A 534 17.62 -7.21 33.73
CA GLU A 534 16.79 -7.48 34.90
C GLU A 534 15.28 -7.37 34.58
N HIS A 535 14.90 -6.43 33.72
CA HIS A 535 13.54 -6.35 33.15
C HIS A 535 13.24 -7.51 32.19
N GLU A 536 14.19 -7.94 31.37
CA GLU A 536 14.04 -9.09 30.47
C GLU A 536 13.80 -10.40 31.22
N LYS A 537 14.35 -10.56 32.43
CA LYS A 537 14.04 -11.71 33.29
C LYS A 537 12.58 -11.75 33.75
N LYS A 538 11.87 -10.61 33.79
CA LYS A 538 10.51 -10.50 34.33
C LYS A 538 9.41 -10.86 33.34
N SER A 539 9.65 -10.83 32.02
CA SER A 539 8.63 -11.21 31.04
C SER A 539 9.16 -12.14 29.92
N PRO A 540 8.42 -13.22 29.58
CA PRO A 540 8.74 -14.07 28.43
C PRO A 540 8.77 -13.31 27.10
N PHE A 541 7.96 -12.25 26.97
CA PHE A 541 7.92 -11.40 25.78
C PHE A 541 9.26 -10.67 25.55
N LEU A 542 9.85 -10.06 26.59
CA LEU A 542 11.10 -9.32 26.48
C LEU A 542 12.31 -10.23 26.14
N GLN A 543 12.25 -11.51 26.54
CA GLN A 543 13.28 -12.53 26.24
C GLN A 543 13.26 -12.96 24.78
N THR A 544 12.06 -13.10 24.20
CA THR A 544 11.89 -13.53 22.80
C THR A 544 12.20 -12.41 21.80
N HIS A 545 12.10 -11.15 22.23
CA HIS A 545 12.38 -9.94 21.44
C HIS A 545 13.67 -9.23 21.87
N ASP A 546 14.67 -9.99 22.32
CA ASP A 546 16.03 -9.49 22.56
C ASP A 546 16.74 -9.23 21.20
N PRO A 547 17.43 -8.09 20.99
CA PRO A 547 18.34 -7.90 19.86
C PRO A 547 19.43 -9.00 19.73
N HIS A 548 19.64 -9.82 20.77
CA HIS A 548 20.48 -11.02 20.72
C HIS A 548 19.76 -12.34 20.40
N SER A 549 18.44 -12.30 20.14
CA SER A 549 17.62 -13.47 19.79
C SER A 549 18.09 -14.16 18.51
N SER A 550 17.76 -15.45 18.37
CA SER A 550 18.20 -16.33 17.28
C SER A 550 17.81 -15.84 15.87
N GLN A 551 16.84 -14.96 15.76
CA GLN A 551 16.36 -14.37 14.50
C GLN A 551 17.43 -13.49 13.82
N PHE A 552 18.22 -12.72 14.58
CA PHE A 552 19.29 -11.88 14.04
C PHE A 552 20.53 -12.66 13.59
N ARG A 553 20.62 -13.97 13.90
CA ARG A 553 21.73 -14.86 13.51
C ARG A 553 21.56 -15.55 12.15
N LEU A 554 20.41 -15.35 11.48
CA LEU A 554 20.19 -15.87 10.12
C LEU A 554 21.19 -15.25 9.13
N GLY A 555 21.76 -16.05 8.23
CA GLY A 555 22.57 -15.56 7.11
C GLY A 555 21.75 -14.71 6.12
N PHE A 556 22.40 -14.04 5.17
CA PHE A 556 21.74 -13.12 4.21
C PHE A 556 20.49 -13.74 3.54
N GLY A 557 20.63 -14.93 2.96
CA GLY A 557 19.48 -15.63 2.34
C GLY A 557 18.39 -16.03 3.33
N GLY A 558 18.76 -16.33 4.59
CA GLY A 558 17.80 -16.64 5.65
C GLY A 558 17.00 -15.41 6.07
N ALA A 559 17.65 -14.25 6.20
CA ALA A 559 16.99 -12.98 6.51
C ALA A 559 16.03 -12.55 5.38
N LEU A 560 16.46 -12.67 4.12
CA LEU A 560 15.62 -12.36 2.96
C LEU A 560 14.39 -13.28 2.91
N ARG A 561 14.60 -14.59 3.13
CA ARG A 561 13.51 -15.56 3.17
C ARG A 561 12.53 -15.27 4.31
N PHE A 562 13.03 -14.98 5.51
CA PHE A 562 12.19 -14.67 6.67
C PHE A 562 11.34 -13.44 6.40
N ALA A 563 11.95 -12.34 5.94
CA ALA A 563 11.24 -11.12 5.58
C ALA A 563 10.16 -11.41 4.53
N THR A 564 10.48 -12.19 3.49
CA THR A 564 9.50 -12.57 2.47
C THR A 564 8.39 -13.47 3.01
N SER A 565 8.69 -14.42 3.90
CA SER A 565 7.68 -15.34 4.45
C SER A 565 6.61 -14.61 5.27
N GLU A 566 7.04 -13.62 6.06
CA GLU A 566 6.11 -12.73 6.79
C GLU A 566 5.33 -11.83 5.81
N THR A 567 6.03 -11.29 4.81
CA THR A 567 5.42 -10.47 3.74
C THR A 567 4.30 -11.22 3.02
N VAL A 568 4.44 -12.53 2.74
CA VAL A 568 3.39 -13.34 2.09
C VAL A 568 2.06 -13.27 2.86
N GLY A 569 2.12 -13.39 4.19
CA GLY A 569 0.92 -13.32 5.02
C GLY A 569 0.25 -11.94 4.95
N HIS A 570 1.06 -10.88 5.04
CA HIS A 570 0.56 -9.50 5.00
C HIS A 570 0.01 -9.10 3.63
N ILE A 571 0.68 -9.46 2.53
CA ILE A 571 0.17 -9.24 1.16
C ILE A 571 -1.18 -9.93 0.99
N GLY A 572 -1.28 -11.21 1.38
CA GLY A 572 -2.51 -11.99 1.23
C GLY A 572 -3.68 -11.44 2.03
N ALA A 573 -3.44 -11.04 3.28
CA ALA A 573 -4.47 -10.49 4.14
C ALA A 573 -4.87 -9.06 3.74
N LEU A 574 -3.89 -8.19 3.44
CA LEU A 574 -4.12 -6.77 3.22
C LEU A 574 -4.68 -6.49 1.81
N ILE A 575 -4.13 -7.12 0.75
CA ILE A 575 -4.63 -6.89 -0.62
C ILE A 575 -6.05 -7.44 -0.80
N ILE A 576 -6.37 -8.63 -0.25
CA ILE A 576 -7.74 -9.14 -0.29
C ILE A 576 -8.69 -8.23 0.48
N LEU A 577 -8.29 -7.76 1.67
CA LEU A 577 -9.10 -6.83 2.45
C LEU A 577 -9.43 -5.57 1.63
N MET A 578 -8.42 -4.96 1.01
CA MET A 578 -8.60 -3.78 0.15
C MET A 578 -9.51 -4.07 -1.06
N ALA A 579 -9.35 -5.24 -1.69
CA ALA A 579 -10.17 -5.65 -2.82
C ALA A 579 -11.66 -5.74 -2.45
N LEU A 580 -11.95 -6.31 -1.28
CA LEU A 580 -13.30 -6.45 -0.77
C LEU A 580 -13.86 -5.13 -0.26
N SER A 581 -13.02 -4.25 0.27
CA SER A 581 -13.44 -2.88 0.61
C SER A 581 -13.80 -2.07 -0.64
N ALA A 582 -13.12 -2.26 -1.77
CA ALA A 582 -13.52 -1.66 -3.03
C ALA A 582 -14.90 -2.18 -3.49
N SER A 583 -15.20 -3.46 -3.28
CA SER A 583 -16.53 -4.05 -3.50
C SER A 583 -17.60 -3.44 -2.58
N VAL A 584 -17.28 -3.17 -1.31
CA VAL A 584 -18.18 -2.44 -0.39
C VAL A 584 -18.38 -0.99 -0.83
N GLY A 585 -17.32 -0.31 -1.26
CA GLY A 585 -17.41 1.05 -1.81
C GLY A 585 -18.35 1.11 -3.01
N GLY A 586 -18.20 0.14 -3.92
CA GLY A 586 -19.08 -0.04 -5.06
C GLY A 586 -20.53 -0.37 -4.70
N LEU A 587 -20.74 -1.16 -3.65
CA LEU A 587 -22.07 -1.42 -3.10
C LEU A 587 -22.73 -0.13 -2.61
N ILE A 588 -21.99 0.71 -1.88
CA ILE A 588 -22.51 1.99 -1.36
C ILE A 588 -22.86 2.92 -2.52
N GLU A 589 -21.99 3.04 -3.51
CA GLU A 589 -22.21 3.84 -4.72
C GLU A 589 -23.49 3.40 -5.45
N ARG A 590 -23.67 2.10 -5.67
CA ARG A 590 -24.86 1.56 -6.35
C ARG A 590 -26.14 1.57 -5.53
N SER A 591 -26.02 1.66 -4.21
CA SER A 591 -27.19 1.66 -3.32
C SER A 591 -27.91 3.02 -3.25
N GLU A 592 -27.40 4.05 -3.93
CA GLU A 592 -27.93 5.43 -3.92
C GLU A 592 -28.04 6.04 -2.51
N VAL A 593 -27.45 5.40 -1.48
CA VAL A 593 -27.47 5.87 -0.09
C VAL A 593 -26.80 7.24 0.04
N VAL A 594 -25.86 7.55 -0.85
CA VAL A 594 -25.15 8.83 -0.90
C VAL A 594 -26.07 9.96 -1.35
N GLU A 595 -27.07 9.69 -2.20
CA GLU A 595 -28.06 10.70 -2.62
C GLU A 595 -28.97 11.14 -1.47
N LEU A 596 -29.04 10.35 -0.39
CA LEU A 596 -29.74 10.73 0.84
C LEU A 596 -28.98 11.81 1.64
N LEU A 597 -27.71 12.08 1.33
CA LEU A 597 -26.97 13.18 1.95
C LEU A 597 -27.46 14.52 1.39
N PRO A 598 -27.84 15.49 2.27
CA PRO A 598 -28.28 16.80 1.81
C PRO A 598 -27.16 17.49 1.02
N THR A 599 -27.46 17.89 -0.22
CA THR A 599 -26.49 18.59 -1.09
C THR A 599 -26.10 19.97 -0.56
N HIS A 600 -26.95 20.60 0.26
CA HIS A 600 -26.67 21.88 0.91
C HIS A 600 -26.93 21.82 2.42
N LEU A 601 -25.87 21.83 3.23
CA LEU A 601 -25.96 21.79 4.69
C LEU A 601 -26.08 23.19 5.33
N GLY A 602 -26.43 24.22 4.54
CA GLY A 602 -26.69 25.59 4.98
C GLY A 602 -25.43 26.39 5.32
N SER A 603 -24.59 25.92 6.25
CA SER A 603 -23.35 26.59 6.67
C SER A 603 -22.13 25.69 6.47
N ILE A 604 -21.05 26.24 5.93
CA ILE A 604 -19.78 25.53 5.75
C ILE A 604 -19.24 24.92 7.04
N TYR A 605 -19.50 25.54 8.21
CA TYR A 605 -19.12 24.98 9.51
C TYR A 605 -19.86 23.68 9.83
N ILE A 606 -21.15 23.63 9.50
CA ILE A 606 -21.99 22.43 9.69
C ILE A 606 -21.60 21.36 8.67
N SER A 607 -21.34 21.77 7.41
CA SER A 607 -20.83 20.86 6.37
C SER A 607 -19.53 20.21 6.81
N LEU A 608 -18.56 20.98 7.31
CA LEU A 608 -17.28 20.48 7.81
C LEU A 608 -17.46 19.54 9.00
N ALA A 609 -18.33 19.88 9.96
CA ALA A 609 -18.61 19.02 11.12
C ALA A 609 -19.18 17.66 10.68
N CYS A 610 -20.18 17.70 9.80
CA CYS A 610 -20.87 16.52 9.31
C CYS A 610 -19.93 15.63 8.49
N ILE A 611 -19.15 16.23 7.58
CA ILE A 611 -18.17 15.52 6.75
C ILE A 611 -17.05 14.93 7.60
N ALA A 612 -16.46 15.69 8.53
CA ALA A 612 -15.40 15.17 9.40
C ALA A 612 -15.88 13.99 10.26
N LEU A 613 -17.12 14.06 10.78
CA LEU A 613 -17.73 12.96 11.53
C LEU A 613 -17.99 11.73 10.65
N LEU A 614 -18.55 11.95 9.45
CA LEU A 614 -18.80 10.87 8.48
C LEU A 614 -17.49 10.17 8.08
N LEU A 615 -16.45 10.95 7.77
CA LEU A 615 -15.12 10.45 7.41
C LEU A 615 -14.47 9.68 8.56
N ALA A 616 -14.63 10.14 9.80
CA ALA A 616 -14.17 9.42 10.98
C ALA A 616 -14.90 8.06 11.11
N ILE A 617 -16.22 8.02 10.90
CA ILE A 617 -17.00 6.77 10.93
C ILE A 617 -16.54 5.79 9.85
N ILE A 618 -16.27 6.27 8.64
CA ILE A 618 -15.73 5.45 7.56
C ILE A 618 -14.34 4.92 7.94
N GLY A 619 -13.45 5.78 8.46
CA GLY A 619 -12.11 5.40 8.89
C GLY A 619 -12.08 4.39 10.04
N MET A 620 -13.09 4.37 10.90
CA MET A 620 -13.22 3.41 12.00
C MET A 620 -13.60 1.99 11.54
N CYS A 621 -14.12 1.84 10.32
CA CYS A 621 -14.69 0.58 9.81
C CYS A 621 -13.95 0.03 8.57
N THR A 622 -13.36 0.91 7.77
CA THR A 622 -12.79 0.58 6.45
C THR A 622 -11.28 0.85 6.41
N ASP A 623 -10.54 0.01 5.69
CA ASP A 623 -9.11 0.23 5.45
C ASP A 623 -8.85 1.50 4.60
N PRO A 624 -7.64 2.08 4.63
CA PRO A 624 -7.35 3.35 3.96
C PRO A 624 -7.65 3.37 2.48
N PHE A 625 -7.31 2.31 1.76
CA PHE A 625 -7.41 2.31 0.32
C PHE A 625 -8.86 2.16 -0.11
N GLY A 626 -9.59 1.24 0.53
CA GLY A 626 -11.02 1.12 0.34
C GLY A 626 -11.79 2.39 0.71
N ALA A 627 -11.40 3.03 1.82
CA ALA A 627 -12.01 4.26 2.30
C ALA A 627 -11.74 5.44 1.35
N VAL A 628 -10.52 5.59 0.82
CA VAL A 628 -10.20 6.63 -0.16
C VAL A 628 -10.99 6.44 -1.45
N ILE A 629 -11.11 5.21 -1.97
CA ILE A 629 -11.89 4.92 -3.18
C ILE A 629 -13.36 5.32 -2.97
N LEU A 630 -13.94 4.93 -1.84
CA LEU A 630 -15.31 5.31 -1.47
C LEU A 630 -15.45 6.84 -1.38
N VAL A 631 -14.58 7.50 -0.64
CA VAL A 631 -14.64 8.95 -0.41
C VAL A 631 -14.50 9.74 -1.71
N ALA A 632 -13.58 9.34 -2.59
CA ALA A 632 -13.35 10.01 -3.87
C ALA A 632 -14.60 9.97 -4.77
N ALA A 633 -15.27 8.82 -4.84
CA ALA A 633 -16.45 8.65 -5.69
C ALA A 633 -17.71 9.30 -5.10
N THR A 634 -17.84 9.38 -3.77
CA THR A 634 -19.11 9.69 -3.12
C THR A 634 -19.12 11.00 -2.33
N ILE A 635 -18.13 11.23 -1.47
CA ILE A 635 -18.15 12.34 -0.49
C ILE A 635 -17.42 13.57 -1.05
N ALA A 636 -16.36 13.38 -1.83
CA ALA A 636 -15.58 14.49 -2.39
C ALA A 636 -16.42 15.45 -3.24
N PRO A 637 -17.27 14.98 -4.19
CA PRO A 637 -18.11 15.89 -4.99
C PRO A 637 -19.04 16.74 -4.12
N VAL A 638 -19.71 16.13 -3.13
CA VAL A 638 -20.62 16.81 -2.19
C VAL A 638 -19.88 17.86 -1.36
N ALA A 639 -18.66 17.56 -0.92
CA ALA A 639 -17.83 18.50 -0.18
C ALA A 639 -17.48 19.74 -1.02
N TYR A 640 -17.15 19.55 -2.30
CA TYR A 640 -16.77 20.63 -3.22
C TYR A 640 -17.96 21.52 -3.55
N GLU A 641 -19.15 20.94 -3.72
CA GLU A 641 -20.40 21.69 -3.89
C GLU A 641 -20.77 22.52 -2.66
N ASN A 642 -20.39 22.06 -1.46
CA ASN A 642 -20.54 22.82 -0.21
C ASN A 642 -19.44 23.90 0.00
N GLY A 643 -18.59 24.14 -1.01
CA GLY A 643 -17.56 25.19 -0.98
C GLY A 643 -16.32 24.83 -0.17
N ILE A 644 -16.09 23.55 0.13
CA ILE A 644 -14.87 23.10 0.80
C ILE A 644 -13.75 22.96 -0.23
N HIS A 645 -12.59 23.57 0.05
CA HIS A 645 -11.44 23.51 -0.84
C HIS A 645 -10.90 22.06 -0.95
N PRO A 646 -10.58 21.55 -2.17
CA PRO A 646 -10.13 20.17 -2.37
C PRO A 646 -8.95 19.73 -1.50
N ILE A 647 -7.90 20.56 -1.40
CA ILE A 647 -6.75 20.26 -0.53
C ILE A 647 -7.16 20.18 0.94
N HIS A 648 -8.03 21.09 1.40
CA HIS A 648 -8.50 21.08 2.79
C HIS A 648 -9.31 19.82 3.09
N PHE A 649 -10.21 19.46 2.17
CA PHE A 649 -11.02 18.26 2.27
C PHE A 649 -10.15 17.01 2.42
N TRP A 650 -9.17 16.80 1.54
CA TRP A 650 -8.30 15.63 1.62
C TRP A 650 -7.36 15.63 2.83
N MET A 651 -6.98 16.80 3.37
CA MET A 651 -6.29 16.88 4.66
C MET A 651 -7.20 16.41 5.81
N ILE A 652 -8.48 16.80 5.81
CA ILE A 652 -9.47 16.30 6.77
C ILE A 652 -9.63 14.79 6.64
N VAL A 653 -9.72 14.26 5.41
CA VAL A 653 -9.83 12.82 5.14
C VAL A 653 -8.65 12.06 5.73
N LEU A 654 -7.41 12.49 5.47
CA LEU A 654 -6.21 11.83 5.99
C LEU A 654 -6.22 11.78 7.53
N VAL A 655 -6.52 12.90 8.19
CA VAL A 655 -6.54 12.94 9.67
C VAL A 655 -7.73 12.17 10.26
N ALA A 656 -8.89 12.21 9.61
CA ALA A 656 -10.07 11.47 10.03
C ALA A 656 -9.86 9.95 9.93
N PHE A 657 -9.14 9.50 8.91
CA PHE A 657 -8.77 8.10 8.76
C PHE A 657 -7.75 7.65 9.80
N GLU A 658 -6.73 8.46 10.08
CA GLU A 658 -5.79 8.17 11.17
C GLU A 658 -6.50 8.11 12.53
N PHE A 659 -7.42 9.04 12.78
CA PHE A 659 -8.29 9.00 13.95
C PHE A 659 -9.12 7.70 13.98
N GLY A 660 -9.68 7.29 12.85
CA GLY A 660 -10.41 6.04 12.70
C GLY A 660 -9.58 4.78 13.03
N TYR A 661 -8.29 4.75 12.66
CA TYR A 661 -7.42 3.58 12.88
C TYR A 661 -7.07 3.31 14.33
N VAL A 662 -7.24 4.28 15.21
CA VAL A 662 -7.06 4.09 16.66
C VAL A 662 -8.38 4.03 17.42
N THR A 663 -9.50 4.29 16.75
CA THR A 663 -10.82 4.40 17.39
C THR A 663 -11.69 3.15 17.12
N PRO A 664 -12.38 2.59 18.13
CA PRO A 664 -13.34 1.51 17.92
C PRO A 664 -14.45 1.90 16.94
N PRO A 665 -15.05 0.95 16.17
CA PRO A 665 -15.10 -0.49 16.44
C PRO A 665 -13.90 -1.33 15.95
N VAL A 666 -13.24 -0.97 14.86
CA VAL A 666 -12.14 -1.80 14.31
C VAL A 666 -10.80 -1.45 14.95
N ALA A 667 -10.46 -0.17 15.01
CA ALA A 667 -9.20 0.34 15.54
C ALA A 667 -7.97 -0.46 15.04
N LEU A 668 -7.80 -0.46 13.72
CA LEU A 668 -6.81 -1.29 13.01
C LEU A 668 -5.42 -1.23 13.64
N ASN A 669 -4.90 -0.05 13.99
CA ASN A 669 -3.54 0.08 14.54
C ASN A 669 -3.40 -0.59 15.92
N HIS A 670 -4.47 -0.67 16.72
CA HIS A 670 -4.45 -1.43 17.97
C HIS A 670 -4.43 -2.94 17.72
N LEU A 671 -5.15 -3.43 16.70
CA LEU A 671 -5.10 -4.84 16.30
C LEU A 671 -3.70 -5.23 15.80
N LEU A 672 -3.08 -4.37 15.01
CA LEU A 672 -1.73 -4.59 14.49
C LEU A 672 -0.66 -4.51 15.59
N THR A 673 -0.83 -3.62 16.57
CA THR A 673 0.01 -3.59 17.76
C THR A 673 -0.10 -4.90 18.54
N ARG A 674 -1.31 -5.45 18.64
CA ARG A 674 -1.55 -6.72 19.29
C ARG A 674 -0.96 -7.92 18.52
N LEU A 675 -0.87 -7.85 17.19
CA LEU A 675 -0.17 -8.85 16.38
C LEU A 675 1.35 -8.81 16.55
N SER A 676 1.93 -7.62 16.70
CA SER A 676 3.38 -7.46 16.91
C SER A 676 3.82 -7.77 18.35
N VAL A 677 3.15 -7.18 19.34
CA VAL A 677 3.46 -7.36 20.77
C VAL A 677 2.97 -8.71 21.29
N GLY A 678 1.94 -9.28 20.68
CA GLY A 678 1.38 -10.57 21.05
C GLY A 678 0.21 -10.48 22.03
N ASP A 679 -0.75 -11.38 21.84
CA ASP A 679 -2.00 -11.45 22.61
C ASP A 679 -1.79 -11.56 24.12
N ASP A 680 -0.85 -12.39 24.56
CA ASP A 680 -0.67 -12.70 25.98
C ASP A 680 -0.08 -11.51 26.74
N GLU A 681 0.84 -10.78 26.12
CA GLU A 681 1.45 -9.58 26.69
C GLU A 681 0.44 -8.43 26.81
N VAL A 682 -0.38 -8.22 25.77
CA VAL A 682 -1.47 -7.23 25.79
C VAL A 682 -2.50 -7.57 26.87
N ASN A 683 -2.88 -8.85 27.00
CA ASN A 683 -3.80 -9.29 28.05
C ASN A 683 -3.21 -9.10 29.46
N ALA A 684 -1.91 -9.35 29.64
CA ALA A 684 -1.23 -9.12 30.90
C ALA A 684 -1.18 -7.63 31.26
N ALA A 685 -0.93 -6.75 30.29
CA ALA A 685 -1.00 -5.30 30.47
C ALA A 685 -2.42 -4.82 30.83
N ASP A 686 -3.45 -5.43 30.24
CA ASP A 686 -4.86 -5.14 30.56
C ASP A 686 -5.25 -5.64 31.96
N ALA A 687 -4.72 -6.77 32.41
CA ALA A 687 -4.93 -7.28 33.76
C ALA A 687 -4.24 -6.40 34.82
N GLU A 688 -2.97 -6.06 34.60
CA GLU A 688 -2.21 -5.16 35.49
C GLU A 688 -2.89 -3.79 35.62
N ALA A 689 -3.38 -3.23 34.51
CA ALA A 689 -4.06 -1.94 34.54
C ALA A 689 -5.38 -1.96 35.34
N LYS A 690 -6.10 -3.09 35.33
CA LYS A 690 -7.34 -3.27 36.11
C LYS A 690 -7.07 -3.37 37.61
N GLU A 691 -5.94 -3.95 38.01
CA GLU A 691 -5.56 -4.12 39.41
C GLU A 691 -4.92 -2.85 39.98
N LYS A 692 -4.05 -2.19 39.21
CA LYS A 692 -3.21 -1.08 39.68
C LYS A 692 -3.91 0.28 39.63
N TYR A 693 -4.75 0.53 38.62
CA TYR A 693 -5.33 1.87 38.39
C TYR A 693 -6.83 1.90 38.65
N THR A 694 -7.26 2.82 39.52
CA THR A 694 -8.68 3.07 39.81
C THR A 694 -9.31 4.07 38.84
N SER A 695 -8.52 5.02 38.31
CA SER A 695 -8.98 6.02 37.33
C SER A 695 -9.27 5.39 35.97
N PHE A 696 -10.41 5.78 35.38
CA PHE A 696 -10.83 5.32 34.05
C PHE A 696 -9.77 5.62 32.97
N TYR A 697 -9.12 6.78 33.06
CA TYR A 697 -8.11 7.20 32.09
C TYR A 697 -6.93 6.23 32.06
N TYR A 698 -6.25 6.01 33.19
CA TYR A 698 -5.06 5.14 33.26
C TYR A 698 -5.37 3.67 32.98
N ARG A 699 -6.61 3.23 33.24
CA ARG A 699 -7.07 1.88 32.91
C ARG A 699 -7.23 1.65 31.42
N TYR A 700 -7.71 2.64 30.67
CA TYR A 700 -7.94 2.56 29.23
C TYR A 700 -7.01 3.49 28.44
N GLU A 701 -5.85 3.80 29.00
CA GLU A 701 -4.90 4.76 28.44
C GLU A 701 -4.46 4.37 27.02
N ARG A 702 -4.35 3.06 26.74
CA ARG A 702 -4.07 2.54 25.40
C ARG A 702 -4.99 3.15 24.34
N TRP A 703 -6.27 3.32 24.65
CA TRP A 703 -7.30 3.78 23.72
C TRP A 703 -7.50 5.29 23.80
N LEU A 704 -7.53 5.84 25.02
CA LEU A 704 -7.90 7.24 25.23
C LEU A 704 -6.80 8.20 24.78
N LEU A 705 -5.53 7.87 24.98
CA LEU A 705 -4.43 8.77 24.59
C LEU A 705 -4.41 9.03 23.08
N PRO A 706 -4.44 8.00 22.20
CA PRO A 706 -4.51 8.23 20.76
C PRO A 706 -5.77 8.98 20.32
N ILE A 707 -6.93 8.64 20.89
CA ILE A 707 -8.21 9.29 20.59
C ILE A 707 -8.13 10.79 20.92
N ILE A 708 -7.64 11.17 22.10
CA ILE A 708 -7.53 12.58 22.51
C ILE A 708 -6.63 13.34 21.54
N VAL A 709 -5.47 12.78 21.19
CA VAL A 709 -4.49 13.45 20.33
C VAL A 709 -5.01 13.60 18.90
N LEU A 710 -5.54 12.54 18.30
CA LEU A 710 -6.00 12.55 16.92
C LEU A 710 -7.35 13.25 16.75
N PHE A 711 -8.26 13.17 17.72
CA PHE A 711 -9.48 13.97 17.72
C PHE A 711 -9.17 15.47 17.80
N SER A 712 -8.27 15.87 18.70
CA SER A 712 -7.85 17.28 18.80
C SER A 712 -7.20 17.75 17.50
N SER A 713 -6.38 16.90 16.88
CA SER A 713 -5.77 17.18 15.57
C SER A 713 -6.83 17.31 14.47
N LEU A 714 -7.83 16.41 14.43
CA LEU A 714 -8.94 16.45 13.47
C LEU A 714 -9.75 17.73 13.59
N VAL A 715 -10.12 18.13 14.80
CA VAL A 715 -10.86 19.38 15.06
C VAL A 715 -10.05 20.58 14.59
N LEU A 716 -8.77 20.65 14.92
CA LEU A 716 -7.92 21.76 14.52
C LEU A 716 -7.71 21.81 13.00
N VAL A 717 -7.46 20.67 12.35
CA VAL A 717 -7.33 20.61 10.89
C VAL A 717 -8.64 20.99 10.20
N THR A 718 -9.78 20.59 10.75
CA THR A 718 -11.11 20.88 10.17
C THR A 718 -11.48 22.37 10.25
N TYR A 719 -11.20 23.04 11.37
CA TYR A 719 -11.71 24.39 11.62
C TYR A 719 -10.66 25.49 11.55
N ALA A 720 -9.39 25.23 11.89
CA ALA A 720 -8.37 26.28 11.95
C ALA A 720 -8.12 26.94 10.59
N PRO A 721 -8.05 26.21 9.44
CA PRO A 721 -7.87 26.84 8.14
C PRO A 721 -9.01 27.79 7.77
N LEU A 722 -10.24 27.44 8.14
CA LEU A 722 -11.43 28.26 7.89
C LEU A 722 -11.48 29.50 8.80
N ILE A 723 -11.28 29.32 10.11
CA ILE A 723 -11.39 30.40 11.11
C ILE A 723 -10.28 31.43 10.93
N LEU A 724 -9.06 30.97 10.69
CA LEU A 724 -7.87 31.82 10.58
C LEU A 724 -7.58 32.26 9.13
N LYS A 725 -8.43 31.86 8.17
CA LYS A 725 -8.27 32.11 6.72
C LYS A 725 -6.87 31.75 6.22
N LEU A 726 -6.38 30.58 6.63
CA LEU A 726 -5.06 30.10 6.24
C LEU A 726 -5.05 29.69 4.77
N PHE A 727 -3.87 29.78 4.15
CA PHE A 727 -3.58 29.27 2.79
C PHE A 727 -4.42 29.88 1.65
N GLY A 728 -5.24 30.90 1.92
CA GLY A 728 -6.08 31.57 0.91
C GLY A 728 -7.22 30.71 0.36
N TRP A 729 -7.55 29.59 1.03
CA TRP A 729 -8.63 28.68 0.61
C TRP A 729 -10.02 29.28 0.76
N TYR A 730 -10.20 30.18 1.72
CA TYR A 730 -11.48 30.79 2.09
C TYR A 730 -11.34 32.32 2.08
N LYS A 731 -12.28 33.02 1.46
CA LYS A 731 -12.27 34.49 1.34
C LYS A 731 -13.02 35.16 2.49
#